data_AF-A0A2S4XSR3-F1
#
_entry.id   AF-A0A2S4XSR3-F1
#
_cell.length_a   1.000
_cell.length_b   1.000
_cell.length_c   1.000
_cell.angle_alpha   90.00
_cell.angle_beta   90.00
_cell.angle_gamma   90.00
#
_symmetry.space_group_name_H-M   'P 1'
#
loop_
_entity.id
_entity.type
_entity.pdbx_description
1 polymer ?
#
loop_
_entity_poly.entity_id
_entity_poly.type
_entity_poly.pdbx_seq_one_letter_code
_entity_poly.pdbx_strand_id
1 'polypeptide(L)'
;MVAGCGTNGRPGGPVAPVHAVDPQATGSFAAGRKSLLLQVIAHPDDDLFFMNPECRRLLSSGVPVVTVVVTAGESSGRNRVPHELAPVARNKPGYSAARQQGMRQAYAEMLGVDRFTRWQRTVLALPHGVRAETDGLAAGGRRARLIFLNIAMRSEGGVRLPALWDVPGTVMRTVVATASLVSQVHTYDHQTLVDVLAWLMGHYRPTVIHTMDPDPDYQVHDATHPKGSDQRHFSDHRDHTPTALFTWKAISQWVADATRRGGRAPGFTTVAFRGYYNQRWPHNLPPAVLEDKVRYIAAYGGGARWECGDPAGCGDYSQSGTHALTSRKGWARSTHPRYPGALPVPTTDRSGRIVAYGVLGTQAVRWRETDPGSGRFGAPRNLGGGPLAPALSVVTDTAGRQLLFALRFSALDGQGGPNTREIVVREQRGTDGQFGPWRGLGTPDAGAARGRRAGCPVAVATADHRVHLFVRTAAKGLATRIRGASGRWGPWHRLGGREIQDGLSVVLDGAGRIHVYAAGHDGVHHWAQERPGGPVTFRRPSGVRGPVPDDPPAAVREASGRTALIYRAPAAATPYVYGASAGAAGTPLPHFTGYGLLTAHLAAGPDGEKAAPVLLGLTDGGRVQVQYGTSADARPVTAPARTVTVGAPALLAPHGGPVSVVGMSPDATPWVWRPQTTPRA
;
A
#
# COMPACT_ATOMS: atom_id res chain seq x y z
N MET A 1 -30.00 8.22 58.54
CA MET A 1 -30.99 7.22 58.06
C MET A 1 -31.58 7.74 56.75
N VAL A 2 -31.78 6.87 55.74
CA VAL A 2 -32.71 6.98 54.58
C VAL A 2 -32.66 8.32 53.78
N ALA A 3 -32.08 8.46 52.58
CA ALA A 3 -32.22 7.78 51.27
C ALA A 3 -33.20 8.48 50.28
N GLY A 4 -32.75 8.55 49.01
CA GLY A 4 -33.46 9.03 47.80
C GLY A 4 -33.66 10.56 47.72
N CYS A 5 -33.89 11.20 46.57
CA CYS A 5 -33.66 10.90 45.13
C CYS A 5 -33.60 12.27 44.40
N GLY A 6 -33.17 12.48 43.15
CA GLY A 6 -32.77 11.63 42.02
C GLY A 6 -33.11 12.38 40.73
N THR A 7 -32.12 12.85 39.95
CA THR A 7 -32.36 13.60 38.69
C THR A 7 -31.67 12.94 37.51
N ASN A 8 -32.46 12.49 36.54
CA ASN A 8 -32.01 11.77 35.35
C ASN A 8 -31.03 12.59 34.50
N GLY A 9 -29.81 12.07 34.32
CA GLY A 9 -28.94 12.52 33.25
C GLY A 9 -29.57 12.18 31.89
N ARG A 10 -29.84 13.20 31.06
CA ARG A 10 -30.37 12.99 29.71
C ARG A 10 -29.38 12.17 28.87
N PRO A 11 -29.84 11.20 28.05
CA PRO A 11 -28.98 10.55 27.07
C PRO A 11 -28.43 11.59 26.08
N GLY A 12 -27.22 11.35 25.58
CA GLY A 12 -26.53 12.25 24.67
C GLY A 12 -27.36 12.57 23.42
N GLY A 13 -27.28 13.82 22.95
CA GLY A 13 -27.93 14.26 21.72
C GLY A 13 -27.44 13.49 20.48
N PRO A 14 -28.12 13.64 19.33
CA PRO A 14 -27.80 12.91 18.12
C PRO A 14 -26.33 13.13 17.72
N VAL A 15 -25.59 12.04 17.65
CA VAL A 15 -24.18 12.03 17.23
C VAL A 15 -24.09 12.61 15.82
N ALA A 16 -23.24 13.62 15.63
CA ALA A 16 -23.05 14.24 14.33
C ALA A 16 -22.61 13.18 13.29
N PRO A 17 -23.16 13.19 12.07
CA PRO A 17 -22.81 12.20 11.06
C PRO A 17 -21.32 12.31 10.70
N VAL A 18 -20.68 11.16 10.48
CA VAL A 18 -19.27 11.08 10.08
C VAL A 18 -19.01 11.97 8.88
N HIS A 19 -18.12 12.95 9.06
CA HIS A 19 -17.83 13.92 8.04
C HIS A 19 -16.88 13.31 6.99
N ALA A 20 -17.40 13.04 5.80
CA ALA A 20 -16.60 12.64 4.66
C ALA A 20 -15.74 13.81 4.14
N VAL A 21 -14.63 13.49 3.47
CA VAL A 21 -13.84 14.50 2.73
C VAL A 21 -14.67 14.97 1.54
N ASP A 22 -14.92 16.28 1.45
CA ASP A 22 -15.54 16.88 0.28
C ASP A 22 -14.64 16.68 -0.97
N PRO A 23 -15.12 16.01 -2.04
CA PRO A 23 -14.36 15.86 -3.27
C PRO A 23 -14.06 17.18 -3.99
N GLN A 24 -14.73 18.29 -3.66
CA GLN A 24 -14.46 19.62 -4.22
C GLN A 24 -13.50 20.47 -3.35
N ALA A 25 -13.18 20.04 -2.13
CA ALA A 25 -12.27 20.77 -1.26
C ALA A 25 -10.88 20.91 -1.89
N THR A 26 -10.46 22.16 -2.07
CA THR A 26 -9.19 22.55 -2.73
C THR A 26 -8.34 23.49 -1.86
N GLY A 27 -8.62 23.54 -0.55
CA GLY A 27 -7.85 24.31 0.43
C GLY A 27 -6.41 23.82 0.58
N SER A 28 -5.54 24.67 1.15
CA SER A 28 -4.13 24.35 1.37
C SER A 28 -3.92 23.19 2.37
N PHE A 29 -2.77 22.53 2.30
CA PHE A 29 -2.36 21.55 3.31
C PHE A 29 -1.67 22.22 4.51
N ALA A 30 -1.68 21.55 5.66
CA ALA A 30 -0.82 21.91 6.78
C ALA A 30 0.65 21.81 6.36
N ALA A 31 1.47 22.79 6.76
CA ALA A 31 2.89 22.83 6.42
C ALA A 31 3.67 21.65 7.03
N GLY A 32 4.83 21.34 6.43
CA GLY A 32 5.66 20.17 6.72
C GLY A 32 5.97 19.97 8.20
N ARG A 33 6.06 18.70 8.61
CA ARG A 33 6.25 18.26 10.00
C ARG A 33 7.33 17.20 10.08
N LYS A 34 7.81 16.94 11.30
CA LYS A 34 8.64 15.78 11.61
C LYS A 34 7.91 14.52 11.15
N SER A 35 8.59 13.71 10.32
CA SER A 35 8.06 12.47 9.79
C SER A 35 7.56 11.56 10.90
N LEU A 36 6.44 10.89 10.70
CA LEU A 36 5.94 9.83 11.60
C LEU A 36 5.12 8.82 10.79
N LEU A 37 5.43 7.55 10.97
CA LEU A 37 4.64 6.43 10.47
C LEU A 37 3.60 6.03 11.53
N LEU A 38 2.32 6.10 11.19
CA LEU A 38 1.25 5.46 11.95
C LEU A 38 0.81 4.18 11.22
N GLN A 39 0.84 3.04 11.89
CA GLN A 39 0.31 1.79 11.36
C GLN A 39 -0.97 1.42 12.10
N VAL A 40 -2.00 0.93 11.39
CA VAL A 40 -3.21 0.39 12.00
C VAL A 40 -3.42 -1.04 11.51
N ILE A 41 -3.36 -2.00 12.43
CA ILE A 41 -3.38 -3.45 12.17
C ILE A 41 -4.42 -4.18 13.03
N ALA A 42 -4.84 -5.37 12.59
CA ALA A 42 -5.90 -6.12 13.26
C ALA A 42 -5.35 -6.90 14.46
N HIS A 43 -4.23 -7.61 14.29
CA HIS A 43 -3.60 -8.47 15.30
C HIS A 43 -2.13 -8.07 15.55
N PRO A 44 -1.57 -8.41 16.73
CA PRO A 44 -0.14 -8.21 16.97
C PRO A 44 0.67 -9.26 16.19
N ASP A 45 1.06 -8.93 14.96
CA ASP A 45 2.01 -9.62 14.04
C ASP A 45 1.82 -9.20 12.57
N ASP A 46 0.64 -8.70 12.22
CA ASP A 46 0.26 -8.28 10.86
C ASP A 46 1.28 -7.37 10.16
N ASP A 47 1.90 -6.43 10.89
CA ASP A 47 2.90 -5.54 10.32
C ASP A 47 4.23 -6.26 10.01
N LEU A 48 4.61 -7.23 10.85
CA LEU A 48 5.77 -8.10 10.62
C LEU A 48 5.56 -9.01 9.40
N PHE A 49 4.34 -9.52 9.19
CA PHE A 49 4.02 -10.38 8.04
C PHE A 49 3.74 -9.61 6.74
N PHE A 50 3.03 -8.47 6.80
CA PHE A 50 2.44 -7.83 5.61
C PHE A 50 2.96 -6.42 5.30
N MET A 51 3.58 -5.72 6.26
CA MET A 51 4.09 -4.34 6.06
C MET A 51 5.63 -4.26 6.07
N ASN A 52 6.31 -5.29 6.56
CA ASN A 52 7.76 -5.43 6.43
C ASN A 52 8.17 -6.00 5.05
N PRO A 53 9.27 -5.50 4.46
CA PRO A 53 10.31 -4.67 5.08
C PRO A 53 10.08 -3.14 5.08
N GLU A 54 8.96 -2.61 4.56
CA GLU A 54 8.79 -1.15 4.43
C GLU A 54 8.73 -0.43 5.79
N CYS A 55 8.00 -0.96 6.78
CA CYS A 55 8.04 -0.44 8.15
C CYS A 55 9.47 -0.44 8.71
N ARG A 56 10.18 -1.58 8.64
CA ARG A 56 11.56 -1.70 9.09
C ARG A 56 12.49 -0.67 8.45
N ARG A 57 12.32 -0.43 7.15
CA ARG A 57 13.13 0.49 6.34
C ARG A 57 12.94 1.95 6.77
N LEU A 58 11.70 2.37 6.99
CA LEU A 58 11.37 3.70 7.54
C LEU A 58 11.92 3.86 8.97
N LEU A 59 11.82 2.82 9.81
CA LEU A 59 12.38 2.86 11.16
C LEU A 59 13.92 2.95 11.17
N SER A 60 14.64 2.28 10.26
CA SER A 60 16.12 2.46 10.14
C SER A 60 16.50 3.88 9.76
N SER A 61 15.70 4.54 8.92
CA SER A 61 16.01 5.90 8.46
C SER A 61 15.66 6.99 9.47
N GLY A 62 15.29 6.61 10.69
CA GLY A 62 15.01 7.54 11.80
C GLY A 62 13.56 8.01 11.87
N VAL A 63 12.65 7.48 11.05
CA VAL A 63 11.22 7.79 11.14
C VAL A 63 10.63 7.09 12.37
N PRO A 64 10.07 7.81 13.35
CA PRO A 64 9.34 7.22 14.46
C PRO A 64 8.12 6.42 13.98
N VAL A 65 7.90 5.27 14.58
CA VAL A 65 6.74 4.40 14.27
C VAL A 65 5.78 4.37 15.45
N VAL A 66 4.50 4.53 15.18
CA VAL A 66 3.39 4.27 16.11
C VAL A 66 2.53 3.17 15.50
N THR A 67 2.35 2.05 16.18
CA THR A 67 1.53 0.93 15.70
C THR A 67 0.34 0.72 16.61
N VAL A 68 -0.86 0.88 16.06
CA VAL A 68 -2.15 0.68 16.72
C VAL A 68 -2.67 -0.70 16.36
N VAL A 69 -2.80 -1.56 17.37
CA VAL A 69 -3.39 -2.90 17.23
C VAL A 69 -4.84 -2.84 17.68
N VAL A 70 -5.76 -3.11 16.75
CA VAL A 70 -7.20 -2.96 17.00
C VAL A 70 -7.74 -4.08 17.90
N THR A 71 -7.36 -5.34 17.65
CA THR A 71 -7.83 -6.46 18.47
C THR A 71 -6.81 -6.93 19.50
N ALA A 72 -7.28 -7.68 20.50
CA ALA A 72 -6.43 -8.30 21.51
C ALA A 72 -5.59 -9.49 20.99
N GLY A 73 -5.75 -9.90 19.72
CA GLY A 73 -5.02 -11.03 19.14
C GLY A 73 -5.33 -12.40 19.77
N GLU A 74 -6.33 -12.51 20.65
CA GLU A 74 -6.43 -13.59 21.63
C GLU A 74 -6.99 -14.91 21.04
N SER A 75 -7.51 -14.88 19.80
CA SER A 75 -7.91 -16.04 19.01
C SER A 75 -8.68 -17.11 19.82
N SER A 76 -8.14 -18.34 19.93
CA SER A 76 -8.69 -19.42 20.75
C SER A 76 -8.28 -19.35 22.22
N GLY A 77 -7.25 -18.57 22.57
CA GLY A 77 -6.61 -18.51 23.88
C GLY A 77 -5.58 -19.61 24.15
N ARG A 78 -5.11 -20.34 23.13
CA ARG A 78 -4.14 -21.43 23.30
C ARG A 78 -2.79 -21.05 22.67
N ASN A 79 -1.80 -20.75 23.49
CA ASN A 79 -0.42 -20.50 23.06
C ASN A 79 0.33 -21.83 22.93
N ARG A 80 0.35 -22.43 21.73
CA ARG A 80 0.91 -23.78 21.51
C ARG A 80 2.32 -23.71 20.94
N VAL A 81 3.26 -24.42 21.56
CA VAL A 81 4.58 -24.68 20.98
C VAL A 81 4.44 -25.67 19.81
N PRO A 82 5.07 -25.40 18.65
CA PRO A 82 5.12 -26.35 17.54
C PRO A 82 5.64 -27.72 18.00
N HIS A 83 5.07 -28.78 17.45
CA HIS A 83 5.36 -30.19 17.80
C HIS A 83 4.97 -30.64 19.21
N GLU A 84 4.57 -29.74 20.11
CA GLU A 84 4.02 -30.14 21.41
C GLU A 84 2.60 -30.71 21.28
N LEU A 85 2.44 -31.98 21.65
CA LEU A 85 1.17 -32.71 21.58
C LEU A 85 0.28 -32.51 22.81
N ALA A 86 0.83 -31.94 23.90
CA ALA A 86 0.11 -31.75 25.14
C ALA A 86 -1.13 -30.83 24.97
N PRO A 87 -2.24 -31.08 25.69
CA PRO A 87 -3.39 -30.19 25.68
C PRO A 87 -3.07 -28.81 26.29
N VAL A 88 -3.01 -27.78 25.46
CA VAL A 88 -2.83 -26.40 25.92
C VAL A 88 -4.16 -25.84 26.45
N ALA A 89 -4.14 -25.38 27.70
CA ALA A 89 -5.27 -24.74 28.36
C ALA A 89 -5.69 -23.44 27.65
N ARG A 90 -6.98 -23.08 27.74
CA ARG A 90 -7.50 -21.85 27.12
C ARG A 90 -7.36 -20.67 28.08
N ASN A 91 -6.40 -19.79 27.81
CA ASN A 91 -6.18 -18.53 28.51
C ASN A 91 -6.16 -17.35 27.50
N LYS A 92 -7.32 -16.70 27.30
CA LYS A 92 -7.44 -15.53 26.40
C LYS A 92 -6.63 -14.30 26.91
N PRO A 93 -6.77 -13.86 28.18
CA PRO A 93 -5.95 -12.76 28.74
C PRO A 93 -4.44 -13.00 28.62
N GLY A 94 -3.98 -14.22 28.94
CA GLY A 94 -2.58 -14.58 28.87
C GLY A 94 -2.05 -14.60 27.44
N TYR A 95 -2.76 -15.28 26.52
CA TYR A 95 -2.30 -15.31 25.13
C TYR A 95 -2.28 -13.91 24.48
N SER A 96 -3.19 -13.01 24.85
CA SER A 96 -3.12 -11.61 24.44
C SER A 96 -1.85 -10.91 24.94
N ALA A 97 -1.54 -11.02 26.24
CA ALA A 97 -0.32 -10.45 26.83
C ALA A 97 0.97 -11.03 26.21
N ALA A 98 1.03 -12.35 26.02
CA ALA A 98 2.17 -13.01 25.38
C ALA A 98 2.42 -12.52 23.95
N ARG A 99 1.36 -12.27 23.16
CA ARG A 99 1.48 -11.66 21.82
C ARG A 99 1.95 -10.21 21.86
N GLN A 100 1.48 -9.41 22.82
CA GLN A 100 1.98 -8.05 23.04
C GLN A 100 3.47 -8.06 23.42
N GLN A 101 3.89 -9.01 24.27
CA GLN A 101 5.30 -9.22 24.61
C GLN A 101 6.14 -9.67 23.39
N GLY A 102 5.60 -10.54 22.54
CA GLY A 102 6.18 -10.86 21.23
C GLY A 102 6.45 -9.59 20.40
N MET A 103 5.46 -8.71 20.30
CA MET A 103 5.57 -7.47 19.52
C MET A 103 6.63 -6.52 20.09
N ARG A 104 6.70 -6.38 21.43
CA ARG A 104 7.76 -5.63 22.14
C ARG A 104 9.17 -6.16 21.80
N GLN A 105 9.34 -7.48 21.76
CA GLN A 105 10.63 -8.12 21.41
C GLN A 105 11.04 -7.86 19.97
N ALA A 106 10.13 -8.07 19.01
CA ALA A 106 10.40 -7.84 17.60
C ALA A 106 10.80 -6.38 17.33
N TYR A 107 10.08 -5.41 17.92
CA TYR A 107 10.40 -4.00 17.74
C TYR A 107 11.70 -3.57 18.42
N ALA A 108 12.09 -4.18 19.55
CA ALA A 108 13.38 -3.93 20.17
C ALA A 108 14.54 -4.36 19.24
N GLU A 109 14.42 -5.50 18.55
CA GLU A 109 15.39 -5.90 17.52
C GLU A 109 15.36 -5.00 16.28
N MET A 110 14.18 -4.55 15.84
CA MET A 110 14.08 -3.57 14.74
C MET A 110 14.73 -2.22 15.10
N LEU A 111 14.73 -1.86 16.38
CA LEU A 111 15.46 -0.75 16.98
C LEU A 111 16.95 -1.06 17.23
N GLY A 112 17.42 -2.28 16.99
CA GLY A 112 18.82 -2.69 17.15
C GLY A 112 19.30 -2.70 18.60
N VAL A 113 18.42 -3.03 19.54
CA VAL A 113 18.74 -3.29 20.96
C VAL A 113 18.32 -4.71 21.33
N ASP A 114 18.71 -5.17 22.53
CA ASP A 114 18.32 -6.49 23.02
C ASP A 114 16.79 -6.67 23.05
N ARG A 115 16.31 -7.87 22.70
CA ARG A 115 14.87 -8.15 22.58
C ARG A 115 14.10 -8.03 23.90
N PHE A 116 14.76 -8.18 25.04
CA PHE A 116 14.15 -8.03 26.37
C PHE A 116 14.35 -6.63 26.97
N THR A 117 14.87 -5.66 26.19
CA THR A 117 14.96 -4.26 26.60
C THR A 117 13.61 -3.76 27.12
N ARG A 118 13.61 -3.23 28.36
CA ARG A 118 12.38 -2.79 29.04
C ARG A 118 11.71 -1.62 28.32
N TRP A 119 10.41 -1.78 28.04
CA TRP A 119 9.56 -0.74 27.45
C TRP A 119 8.95 0.18 28.51
N GLN A 120 8.73 1.45 28.18
CA GLN A 120 7.96 2.38 28.99
C GLN A 120 6.46 2.15 28.72
N ARG A 121 5.79 1.43 29.61
CA ARG A 121 4.34 1.15 29.55
C ARG A 121 3.56 2.26 30.25
N THR A 122 2.52 2.80 29.61
CA THR A 122 1.62 3.83 30.16
C THR A 122 0.18 3.62 29.68
N VAL A 123 -0.78 4.36 30.23
CA VAL A 123 -2.19 4.33 29.79
C VAL A 123 -2.53 5.59 29.01
N LEU A 124 -3.05 5.41 27.79
CA LEU A 124 -3.55 6.48 26.93
C LEU A 124 -5.06 6.61 27.11
N ALA A 125 -5.53 7.79 27.51
CA ALA A 125 -6.94 8.14 27.50
C ALA A 125 -7.37 8.46 26.05
N LEU A 126 -8.51 7.92 25.64
CA LEU A 126 -9.07 8.02 24.30
C LEU A 126 -10.49 8.64 24.36
N PRO A 127 -11.08 9.02 23.20
CA PRO A 127 -12.49 9.40 23.13
C PRO A 127 -13.45 8.40 23.81
N HIS A 128 -14.63 8.88 24.17
CA HIS A 128 -15.69 8.08 24.81
C HIS A 128 -15.30 7.42 26.15
N GLY A 129 -14.27 7.96 26.84
CA GLY A 129 -13.78 7.44 28.12
C GLY A 129 -13.02 6.11 28.02
N VAL A 130 -12.74 5.65 26.80
CA VAL A 130 -11.98 4.43 26.55
C VAL A 130 -10.51 4.64 26.92
N ARG A 131 -9.83 3.57 27.35
CA ARG A 131 -8.39 3.56 27.62
C ARG A 131 -7.70 2.48 26.81
N ALA A 132 -6.48 2.76 26.39
CA ALA A 132 -5.58 1.79 25.76
C ALA A 132 -4.24 1.77 26.49
N GLU A 133 -3.59 0.62 26.52
CA GLU A 133 -2.19 0.53 26.94
C GLU A 133 -1.29 1.02 25.81
N THR A 134 -0.23 1.75 26.15
CA THR A 134 0.79 2.15 25.18
C THR A 134 2.20 1.97 25.71
N ASP A 135 3.01 1.33 24.88
CA ASP A 135 4.39 0.94 25.20
C ASP A 135 5.33 1.72 24.30
N GLY A 136 6.26 2.48 24.88
CA GLY A 136 7.28 3.24 24.15
C GLY A 136 8.70 2.71 24.35
N LEU A 137 9.49 2.69 23.27
CA LEU A 137 10.93 2.43 23.32
C LEU A 137 11.67 3.37 22.35
N ALA A 138 12.85 3.84 22.76
CA ALA A 138 13.71 4.72 21.99
C ALA A 138 15.17 4.24 22.08
N ALA A 139 15.85 4.14 20.95
CA ALA A 139 17.24 3.69 20.87
C ALA A 139 17.96 4.33 19.68
N GLY A 140 19.14 4.92 19.89
CA GLY A 140 19.97 5.49 18.83
C GLY A 140 19.22 6.43 17.88
N GLY A 141 18.47 7.39 18.43
CA GLY A 141 17.63 8.34 17.67
C GLY A 141 16.31 7.78 17.12
N ARG A 142 16.19 6.46 16.96
CA ARG A 142 14.98 5.77 16.49
C ARG A 142 14.00 5.56 17.63
N ARG A 143 12.69 5.52 17.32
CA ARG A 143 11.61 5.40 18.32
C ARG A 143 10.46 4.56 17.80
N ALA A 144 9.93 3.69 18.65
CA ALA A 144 8.72 2.93 18.41
C ALA A 144 7.72 3.14 19.55
N ARG A 145 6.43 3.11 19.21
CA ARG A 145 5.33 3.07 20.16
C ARG A 145 4.29 2.05 19.72
N LEU A 146 3.89 1.16 20.61
CA LEU A 146 2.78 0.24 20.43
C LEU A 146 1.56 0.78 21.19
N ILE A 147 0.36 0.59 20.64
CA ILE A 147 -0.92 0.99 21.26
C ILE A 147 -1.90 -0.17 21.10
N PHE A 148 -2.37 -0.72 22.22
CA PHE A 148 -3.24 -1.90 22.22
C PHE A 148 -4.67 -1.50 22.59
N LEU A 149 -5.56 -1.45 21.59
CA LEU A 149 -6.99 -1.19 21.80
C LEU A 149 -7.72 -2.40 22.40
N ASN A 150 -7.14 -3.60 22.24
CA ASN A 150 -7.55 -4.86 22.86
C ASN A 150 -9.02 -5.27 22.63
N ILE A 151 -9.66 -4.87 21.53
CA ILE A 151 -11.01 -5.34 21.17
C ILE A 151 -10.97 -6.86 21.00
N ALA A 152 -11.86 -7.62 21.64
CA ALA A 152 -11.81 -9.07 21.57
C ALA A 152 -12.03 -9.59 20.13
N MET A 153 -11.14 -10.44 19.60
CA MET A 153 -11.32 -11.10 18.29
C MET A 153 -12.64 -11.89 18.22
N ARG A 154 -13.16 -12.33 19.38
CA ARG A 154 -14.54 -12.83 19.54
C ARG A 154 -15.10 -12.39 20.89
N SER A 155 -16.05 -11.45 20.83
CA SER A 155 -16.87 -11.00 21.97
C SER A 155 -17.98 -12.01 22.31
N GLU A 156 -18.77 -11.69 23.34
CA GLU A 156 -20.01 -12.38 23.69
C GLU A 156 -21.01 -12.45 22.51
N GLY A 157 -21.93 -13.43 22.52
CA GLY A 157 -22.76 -13.76 21.35
C GLY A 157 -21.97 -14.27 20.13
N GLY A 158 -20.63 -14.25 20.17
CA GLY A 158 -19.76 -14.56 19.05
C GLY A 158 -19.46 -13.39 18.11
N VAL A 159 -19.80 -12.16 18.50
CA VAL A 159 -19.60 -10.92 17.73
C VAL A 159 -18.11 -10.68 17.41
N ARG A 160 -17.83 -10.12 16.22
CA ARG A 160 -16.49 -9.88 15.64
C ARG A 160 -16.46 -8.56 14.85
N LEU A 161 -15.27 -8.09 14.48
CA LEU A 161 -15.09 -6.83 13.75
C LEU A 161 -15.94 -6.68 12.46
N PRO A 162 -16.20 -7.73 11.65
CA PRO A 162 -17.15 -7.61 10.53
C PRO A 162 -18.55 -7.16 10.94
N ALA A 163 -19.07 -7.63 12.09
CA ALA A 163 -20.38 -7.19 12.59
C ALA A 163 -20.30 -5.76 13.14
N LEU A 164 -19.22 -5.40 13.84
CA LEU A 164 -18.98 -4.03 14.30
C LEU A 164 -18.93 -3.03 13.12
N TRP A 165 -18.37 -3.47 11.99
CA TRP A 165 -18.37 -2.69 10.76
C TRP A 165 -19.76 -2.65 10.11
N ASP A 166 -20.35 -3.79 9.77
CA ASP A 166 -21.53 -3.88 8.89
C ASP A 166 -22.91 -3.87 9.59
N VAL A 167 -23.04 -4.11 10.89
CA VAL A 167 -24.37 -4.32 11.53
C VAL A 167 -24.68 -3.19 12.54
N PRO A 168 -25.75 -2.40 12.31
CA PRO A 168 -26.21 -1.35 13.23
C PRO A 168 -26.36 -1.81 14.68
N GLY A 169 -25.95 -0.97 15.62
CA GLY A 169 -26.10 -1.25 17.06
C GLY A 169 -25.16 -2.34 17.60
N THR A 170 -24.25 -2.87 16.79
CA THR A 170 -23.26 -3.86 17.26
C THR A 170 -22.28 -3.22 18.25
N VAL A 171 -22.10 -3.87 19.40
CA VAL A 171 -21.09 -3.51 20.40
C VAL A 171 -20.12 -4.67 20.60
N MET A 172 -18.83 -4.36 20.72
CA MET A 172 -17.77 -5.29 21.10
C MET A 172 -17.10 -4.87 22.41
N ARG A 173 -16.52 -5.84 23.13
CA ARG A 173 -15.85 -5.63 24.42
C ARG A 173 -14.34 -5.84 24.29
N THR A 174 -13.55 -5.16 25.10
CA THR A 174 -12.10 -5.43 25.19
C THR A 174 -11.80 -6.69 26.00
N VAL A 175 -10.61 -7.27 25.77
CA VAL A 175 -9.98 -8.23 26.67
C VAL A 175 -9.04 -7.46 27.60
N VAL A 176 -9.18 -7.65 28.90
CA VAL A 176 -8.13 -7.26 29.85
C VAL A 176 -7.00 -8.30 29.71
N ALA A 177 -5.91 -7.92 29.07
CA ALA A 177 -4.73 -8.78 28.93
C ALA A 177 -4.04 -8.97 30.29
N THR A 178 -3.40 -10.12 30.51
CA THR A 178 -2.68 -10.40 31.76
C THR A 178 -1.63 -9.32 32.02
N ALA A 179 -1.57 -8.81 33.25
CA ALA A 179 -0.66 -7.74 33.67
C ALA A 179 -0.75 -6.44 32.84
N SER A 180 -1.88 -6.17 32.16
CA SER A 180 -2.13 -4.89 31.51
C SER A 180 -2.36 -3.76 32.51
N LEU A 181 -1.91 -2.55 32.15
CA LEU A 181 -2.21 -1.32 32.90
C LEU A 181 -3.67 -0.86 32.74
N VAL A 182 -4.39 -1.38 31.74
CA VAL A 182 -5.84 -1.16 31.58
C VAL A 182 -6.59 -2.35 32.16
N SER A 183 -6.90 -2.27 33.45
CA SER A 183 -7.60 -3.30 34.22
C SER A 183 -9.12 -3.36 34.00
N GLN A 184 -9.68 -2.42 33.23
CA GLN A 184 -11.12 -2.30 32.98
C GLN A 184 -11.50 -2.78 31.57
N VAL A 185 -12.68 -3.41 31.45
CA VAL A 185 -13.26 -3.73 30.14
C VAL A 185 -13.94 -2.48 29.57
N HIS A 186 -13.58 -2.12 28.36
CA HIS A 186 -14.22 -1.05 27.59
C HIS A 186 -15.11 -1.63 26.48
N THR A 187 -16.07 -0.84 26.03
CA THR A 187 -16.97 -1.15 24.92
C THR A 187 -16.65 -0.28 23.71
N TYR A 188 -16.75 -0.87 22.52
CA TYR A 188 -16.68 -0.17 21.24
C TYR A 188 -17.93 -0.48 20.44
N ASP A 189 -18.62 0.56 19.98
CA ASP A 189 -19.50 0.48 18.82
C ASP A 189 -18.75 0.94 17.55
N HIS A 190 -19.45 1.04 16.43
CA HIS A 190 -18.88 1.51 15.17
C HIS A 190 -18.26 2.90 15.27
N GLN A 191 -18.97 3.86 15.87
CA GLN A 191 -18.53 5.26 15.91
C GLN A 191 -17.38 5.47 16.88
N THR A 192 -17.41 4.78 18.03
CA THR A 192 -16.34 4.77 19.03
C THR A 192 -15.01 4.41 18.39
N LEU A 193 -14.97 3.37 17.55
CA LEU A 193 -13.72 2.96 16.88
C LEU A 193 -13.27 3.98 15.81
N VAL A 194 -14.19 4.58 15.05
CA VAL A 194 -13.87 5.65 14.08
C VAL A 194 -13.28 6.86 14.81
N ASP A 195 -13.90 7.30 15.90
CA ASP A 195 -13.47 8.47 16.69
C ASP A 195 -12.12 8.24 17.37
N VAL A 196 -11.90 7.04 17.94
CA VAL A 196 -10.62 6.66 18.54
C VAL A 196 -9.50 6.71 17.49
N LEU A 197 -9.70 6.11 16.31
CA LEU A 197 -8.69 6.12 15.25
C LEU A 197 -8.47 7.53 14.67
N ALA A 198 -9.52 8.32 14.48
CA ALA A 198 -9.42 9.70 13.98
C ALA A 198 -8.73 10.61 15.01
N TRP A 199 -8.97 10.41 16.31
CA TRP A 199 -8.28 11.09 17.39
C TRP A 199 -6.80 10.72 17.44
N LEU A 200 -6.45 9.43 17.29
CA LEU A 200 -5.05 8.98 17.23
C LEU A 200 -4.30 9.62 16.06
N MET A 201 -4.93 9.73 14.89
CA MET A 201 -4.36 10.47 13.74
C MET A 201 -4.23 11.97 14.05
N GLY A 202 -5.23 12.58 14.70
CA GLY A 202 -5.17 13.97 15.16
C GLY A 202 -4.09 14.27 16.20
N HIS A 203 -3.82 13.31 17.09
CA HIS A 203 -2.84 13.38 18.17
C HIS A 203 -1.41 13.18 17.66
N TYR A 204 -1.14 12.08 16.93
CA TYR A 204 0.19 11.77 16.42
C TYR A 204 0.55 12.51 15.13
N ARG A 205 -0.45 13.00 14.39
CA ARG A 205 -0.30 13.81 13.17
C ARG A 205 0.65 13.16 12.15
N PRO A 206 0.41 11.89 11.78
CA PRO A 206 1.30 11.14 10.89
C PRO A 206 1.46 11.83 9.54
N THR A 207 2.60 11.56 8.91
CA THR A 207 2.92 11.90 7.52
C THR A 207 2.89 10.68 6.61
N VAL A 208 3.01 9.47 7.18
CA VAL A 208 2.76 8.20 6.51
C VAL A 208 1.77 7.39 7.33
N ILE A 209 0.74 6.83 6.70
CA ILE A 209 -0.18 5.87 7.32
C ILE A 209 -0.05 4.51 6.63
N HIS A 210 0.24 3.45 7.37
CA HIS A 210 0.09 2.08 6.89
C HIS A 210 -1.24 1.47 7.37
N THR A 211 -1.91 0.71 6.51
CA THR A 211 -3.11 -0.05 6.85
C THR A 211 -3.22 -1.33 6.02
N MET A 212 -4.22 -2.16 6.30
CA MET A 212 -4.44 -3.46 5.65
C MET A 212 -5.30 -3.31 4.37
N ASP A 213 -5.69 -4.42 3.74
CA ASP A 213 -6.50 -4.39 2.51
C ASP A 213 -8.00 -4.10 2.81
N PRO A 214 -8.56 -2.94 2.41
CA PRO A 214 -9.98 -2.66 2.56
C PRO A 214 -10.85 -3.41 1.54
N ASP A 215 -10.29 -4.06 0.52
CA ASP A 215 -10.99 -4.57 -0.66
C ASP A 215 -10.51 -5.94 -1.19
N PRO A 216 -10.17 -6.92 -0.32
CA PRO A 216 -9.46 -8.12 -0.74
C PRO A 216 -10.17 -8.88 -1.85
N ASP A 217 -9.33 -9.51 -2.66
CA ASP A 217 -9.71 -10.19 -3.90
C ASP A 217 -10.61 -11.39 -3.64
N TYR A 218 -11.44 -11.73 -4.62
CA TYR A 218 -12.22 -12.96 -4.58
C TYR A 218 -11.29 -14.19 -4.59
N GLN A 219 -11.57 -15.14 -3.71
CA GLN A 219 -10.88 -16.41 -3.60
C GLN A 219 -11.89 -17.55 -3.61
N VAL A 220 -11.70 -18.48 -4.55
CA VAL A 220 -12.32 -19.81 -4.49
C VAL A 220 -11.57 -20.61 -3.44
N HIS A 221 -12.30 -21.19 -2.49
CA HIS A 221 -11.72 -21.99 -1.42
C HIS A 221 -11.99 -23.47 -1.72
N ASP A 222 -10.94 -24.21 -2.06
CA ASP A 222 -10.97 -25.60 -2.54
C ASP A 222 -9.85 -26.42 -1.87
N ALA A 223 -9.52 -27.59 -2.42
CA ALA A 223 -8.50 -28.49 -1.85
C ALA A 223 -7.05 -27.93 -1.97
N THR A 224 -6.75 -27.11 -2.98
CA THR A 224 -5.43 -26.49 -3.18
C THR A 224 -5.36 -25.11 -2.52
N HIS A 225 -6.52 -24.46 -2.35
CA HIS A 225 -6.70 -23.19 -1.66
C HIS A 225 -7.61 -23.36 -0.44
N PRO A 226 -7.18 -24.08 0.60
CA PRO A 226 -8.00 -24.25 1.80
C PRO A 226 -8.28 -22.88 2.43
N LYS A 227 -9.53 -22.70 2.87
CA LYS A 227 -10.00 -21.44 3.48
C LYS A 227 -9.18 -21.04 4.70
N GLY A 228 -8.82 -21.99 5.56
CA GLY A 228 -8.10 -21.71 6.80
C GLY A 228 -8.78 -20.61 7.63
N SER A 229 -8.11 -19.48 7.79
CA SER A 229 -8.61 -18.32 8.55
C SER A 229 -9.15 -17.20 7.65
N ASP A 230 -9.05 -17.33 6.33
CA ASP A 230 -9.61 -16.42 5.34
C ASP A 230 -11.13 -16.21 5.59
N GLN A 231 -11.62 -15.02 5.25
CA GLN A 231 -13.05 -14.77 5.20
C GLN A 231 -13.71 -15.52 4.03
N ARG A 232 -15.03 -15.73 4.12
CA ARG A 232 -15.75 -16.46 3.07
C ARG A 232 -15.63 -15.69 1.74
N HIS A 233 -15.26 -16.37 0.67
CA HIS A 233 -15.12 -15.87 -0.71
C HIS A 233 -14.00 -14.87 -0.99
N PHE A 234 -13.12 -14.53 -0.03
CA PHE A 234 -12.02 -13.58 -0.27
C PHE A 234 -10.69 -14.08 0.27
N SER A 235 -9.59 -13.55 -0.27
CA SER A 235 -8.21 -13.99 -0.06
C SER A 235 -7.52 -13.45 1.21
N ASP A 236 -8.28 -13.00 2.21
CA ASP A 236 -7.71 -12.34 3.40
C ASP A 236 -8.49 -12.63 4.68
N HIS A 237 -7.88 -12.38 5.84
CA HIS A 237 -8.52 -12.63 7.13
C HIS A 237 -9.71 -11.71 7.39
N ARG A 238 -10.73 -12.24 8.06
CA ARG A 238 -11.99 -11.53 8.35
C ARG A 238 -11.86 -10.26 9.18
N ASP A 239 -10.80 -10.12 9.97
CA ASP A 239 -10.58 -8.94 10.81
C ASP A 239 -9.71 -7.87 10.12
N HIS A 240 -8.96 -8.23 9.05
CA HIS A 240 -8.09 -7.28 8.32
C HIS A 240 -8.92 -6.26 7.54
N THR A 241 -9.90 -6.74 6.78
CA THR A 241 -10.80 -5.89 5.97
C THR A 241 -11.58 -4.85 6.78
N PRO A 242 -12.31 -5.19 7.86
CA PRO A 242 -12.98 -4.18 8.67
C PRO A 242 -11.98 -3.23 9.35
N THR A 243 -10.80 -3.70 9.78
CA THR A 243 -9.75 -2.82 10.33
C THR A 243 -9.29 -1.77 9.32
N ALA A 244 -9.06 -2.18 8.06
CA ALA A 244 -8.73 -1.26 6.98
C ALA A 244 -9.89 -0.30 6.66
N LEU A 245 -11.14 -0.78 6.60
CA LEU A 245 -12.32 0.05 6.34
C LEU A 245 -12.54 1.10 7.45
N PHE A 246 -12.42 0.71 8.73
CA PHE A 246 -12.41 1.63 9.87
C PHE A 246 -11.27 2.65 9.77
N THR A 247 -10.08 2.23 9.36
CA THR A 247 -8.94 3.14 9.17
C THR A 247 -9.23 4.17 8.08
N TRP A 248 -9.72 3.77 6.91
CA TRP A 248 -10.08 4.69 5.82
C TRP A 248 -11.24 5.63 6.20
N LYS A 249 -12.20 5.17 7.01
CA LYS A 249 -13.31 6.00 7.52
C LYS A 249 -12.82 7.03 8.53
N ALA A 250 -11.95 6.62 9.46
CA ALA A 250 -11.28 7.50 10.42
C ALA A 250 -10.36 8.53 9.76
N ILE A 251 -9.61 8.14 8.72
CA ILE A 251 -8.83 9.06 7.88
C ILE A 251 -9.76 10.12 7.28
N SER A 252 -10.89 9.70 6.70
CA SER A 252 -11.84 10.62 6.05
C SER A 252 -12.41 11.63 7.05
N GLN A 253 -12.83 11.14 8.23
CA GLN A 253 -13.29 11.98 9.33
C GLN A 253 -12.21 12.96 9.78
N TRP A 254 -10.98 12.49 10.04
CA TRP A 254 -9.87 13.33 10.48
C TRP A 254 -9.53 14.45 9.49
N VAL A 255 -9.50 14.14 8.19
CA VAL A 255 -9.23 15.13 7.12
C VAL A 255 -10.33 16.18 7.07
N ALA A 256 -11.60 15.76 7.06
CA ALA A 256 -12.74 16.69 7.04
C ALA A 256 -12.77 17.59 8.28
N ASP A 257 -12.54 17.00 9.45
CA ASP A 257 -12.46 17.69 10.75
C ASP A 257 -11.34 18.72 10.83
N ALA A 258 -10.12 18.32 10.46
CA ALA A 258 -8.97 19.22 10.49
C ALA A 258 -9.13 20.37 9.48
N THR A 259 -9.70 20.08 8.30
CA THR A 259 -9.98 21.10 7.28
C THR A 259 -11.03 22.10 7.77
N ARG A 260 -12.14 21.64 8.37
CA ARG A 260 -13.18 22.53 8.93
C ARG A 260 -12.67 23.38 10.10
N ARG A 261 -11.89 22.80 11.02
CA ARG A 261 -11.38 23.53 12.21
C ARG A 261 -10.22 24.48 11.92
N GLY A 262 -9.35 24.14 10.97
CA GLY A 262 -8.08 24.87 10.75
C GLY A 262 -7.90 25.45 9.34
N GLY A 263 -8.89 25.33 8.45
CA GLY A 263 -8.81 25.75 7.06
C GLY A 263 -7.78 24.99 6.21
N ARG A 264 -7.18 23.91 6.75
CA ARG A 264 -6.08 23.18 6.11
C ARG A 264 -6.19 21.66 6.30
N ALA A 265 -6.07 20.94 5.20
CA ALA A 265 -6.05 19.47 5.21
C ALA A 265 -4.72 18.93 5.80
N PRO A 266 -4.72 17.80 6.53
CA PRO A 266 -3.49 17.15 6.97
C PRO A 266 -2.67 16.65 5.78
N GLY A 267 -1.35 16.90 5.79
CA GLY A 267 -0.42 16.41 4.78
C GLY A 267 0.16 15.05 5.17
N PHE A 268 -0.37 13.97 4.57
CA PHE A 268 0.16 12.61 4.71
C PHE A 268 -0.10 11.78 3.45
N THR A 269 0.69 10.72 3.27
CA THR A 269 0.41 9.66 2.30
C THR A 269 -0.01 8.37 3.02
N THR A 270 -0.66 7.45 2.30
CA THR A 270 -1.14 6.17 2.82
C THR A 270 -0.54 5.03 1.99
N VAL A 271 -0.15 3.93 2.65
CA VAL A 271 0.15 2.65 1.97
C VAL A 271 -0.75 1.59 2.58
N ALA A 272 -1.54 0.91 1.74
CA ALA A 272 -2.36 -0.22 2.16
C ALA A 272 -1.68 -1.52 1.69
N PHE A 273 -1.62 -2.54 2.54
CA PHE A 273 -0.93 -3.80 2.26
C PHE A 273 -1.91 -4.97 2.19
N ARG A 274 -1.64 -5.91 1.29
CA ARG A 274 -2.42 -7.15 1.13
C ARG A 274 -1.97 -8.18 2.18
N GLY A 275 -2.93 -8.79 2.89
CA GLY A 275 -2.67 -9.77 3.95
C GLY A 275 -2.41 -11.18 3.40
N TYR A 276 -3.33 -12.12 3.66
CA TYR A 276 -3.16 -13.52 3.23
C TYR A 276 -3.13 -13.74 1.70
N TYR A 277 -3.36 -12.69 0.90
CA TYR A 277 -3.05 -12.64 -0.53
C TYR A 277 -1.63 -13.15 -0.85
N ASN A 278 -0.66 -12.92 0.04
CA ASN A 278 0.73 -13.36 -0.08
C ASN A 278 0.89 -14.89 -0.25
N GLN A 279 -0.12 -15.70 0.14
CA GLN A 279 -0.12 -17.16 -0.08
C GLN A 279 -0.73 -17.59 -1.44
N ARG A 280 -1.29 -16.64 -2.19
CA ARG A 280 -2.06 -16.91 -3.43
C ARG A 280 -1.28 -16.57 -4.70
N TRP A 281 -0.23 -15.76 -4.58
CA TRP A 281 0.58 -15.28 -5.70
C TRP A 281 2.05 -15.67 -5.51
N PRO A 282 2.85 -15.66 -6.60
CA PRO A 282 4.27 -15.99 -6.50
C PRO A 282 4.99 -15.06 -5.52
N HIS A 283 5.94 -15.61 -4.78
CA HIS A 283 6.65 -14.88 -3.72
C HIS A 283 7.56 -13.80 -4.30
N ASN A 284 7.55 -12.59 -3.72
CA ASN A 284 8.29 -11.42 -4.23
C ASN A 284 9.37 -10.87 -3.28
N LEU A 285 9.69 -11.60 -2.19
CA LEU A 285 10.85 -11.28 -1.34
C LEU A 285 12.01 -12.24 -1.61
N PRO A 286 13.19 -11.73 -2.01
CA PRO A 286 14.38 -12.56 -2.17
C PRO A 286 14.94 -13.02 -0.82
N PRO A 287 15.76 -14.09 -0.77
CA PRO A 287 16.20 -14.74 0.46
C PRO A 287 16.78 -13.79 1.52
N ALA A 288 17.65 -12.85 1.15
CA ALA A 288 18.27 -11.92 2.09
C ALA A 288 17.25 -10.98 2.76
N VAL A 289 16.26 -10.50 2.00
CA VAL A 289 15.18 -9.64 2.51
C VAL A 289 14.19 -10.44 3.36
N LEU A 290 13.96 -11.71 2.98
CA LEU A 290 13.14 -12.64 3.74
C LEU A 290 13.79 -13.00 5.07
N GLU A 291 15.10 -13.27 5.11
CA GLU A 291 15.88 -13.61 6.31
C GLU A 291 15.75 -12.51 7.37
N ASP A 292 16.00 -11.26 6.97
CA ASP A 292 15.86 -10.07 7.83
C ASP A 292 14.42 -9.94 8.37
N LYS A 293 13.41 -10.23 7.54
CA LYS A 293 11.99 -10.19 7.92
C LYS A 293 11.61 -11.32 8.90
N VAL A 294 12.04 -12.56 8.65
CA VAL A 294 11.69 -13.69 9.54
C VAL A 294 12.42 -13.65 10.87
N ARG A 295 13.58 -12.98 10.98
CA ARG A 295 14.23 -12.75 12.28
C ARG A 295 13.26 -12.05 13.24
N TYR A 296 12.61 -10.96 12.82
CA TYR A 296 11.65 -10.23 13.66
C TYR A 296 10.38 -11.05 13.94
N ILE A 297 9.92 -11.88 12.98
CA ILE A 297 8.79 -12.79 13.20
C ILE A 297 9.15 -13.87 14.23
N ALA A 298 10.38 -14.40 14.21
CA ALA A 298 10.87 -15.36 15.19
C ALA A 298 11.03 -14.74 16.59
N ALA A 299 11.49 -13.48 16.67
CA ALA A 299 11.52 -12.72 17.93
C ALA A 299 10.11 -12.45 18.49
N TYR A 300 9.13 -12.21 17.62
CA TYR A 300 7.71 -12.14 18.00
C TYR A 300 7.14 -13.49 18.44
N GLY A 301 7.50 -14.57 17.75
CA GLY A 301 7.06 -15.92 18.07
C GLY A 301 7.63 -16.43 19.39
N GLY A 302 8.82 -15.96 19.76
CA GLY A 302 9.41 -16.19 21.06
C GLY A 302 9.88 -17.63 21.29
N GLY A 303 9.98 -18.01 22.56
CA GLY A 303 10.24 -19.37 22.99
C GLY A 303 9.67 -19.65 24.37
N ALA A 304 9.10 -20.85 24.57
CA ALA A 304 8.45 -21.23 25.84
C ALA A 304 9.41 -21.38 27.04
N ARG A 305 10.72 -21.36 26.79
CA ARG A 305 11.78 -21.38 27.80
C ARG A 305 12.52 -20.03 27.93
N TRP A 306 12.03 -18.98 27.29
CA TRP A 306 12.65 -17.65 27.40
C TRP A 306 12.18 -16.93 28.67
N GLU A 307 13.05 -16.15 29.29
CA GLU A 307 12.79 -15.41 30.53
C GLU A 307 12.54 -13.93 30.22
N CYS A 308 11.44 -13.63 29.53
CA CYS A 308 11.12 -12.28 29.07
C CYS A 308 10.48 -11.36 30.14
N GLY A 309 10.26 -11.86 31.36
CA GLY A 309 9.61 -11.12 32.46
C GLY A 309 8.10 -10.93 32.34
N ASP A 310 7.43 -11.46 31.30
CA ASP A 310 5.97 -11.46 31.18
C ASP A 310 5.40 -12.78 31.74
N PRO A 311 4.53 -12.76 32.77
CA PRO A 311 4.01 -13.97 33.40
C PRO A 311 3.07 -14.79 32.49
N ALA A 312 2.65 -14.25 31.35
CA ALA A 312 1.85 -14.98 30.37
C ALA A 312 2.67 -15.70 29.28
N GLY A 313 3.99 -15.47 29.23
CA GLY A 313 4.89 -16.06 28.25
C GLY A 313 5.39 -15.08 27.18
N CYS A 314 6.32 -15.56 26.36
CA CYS A 314 7.26 -14.71 25.63
C CYS A 314 7.00 -14.58 24.13
N GLY A 315 5.75 -14.69 23.67
CA GLY A 315 5.40 -14.57 22.25
C GLY A 315 4.23 -15.45 21.84
N ASP A 316 3.95 -15.47 20.55
CA ASP A 316 3.09 -16.49 19.93
C ASP A 316 3.94 -17.69 19.51
N TYR A 317 4.00 -18.71 20.37
CA TYR A 317 4.89 -19.86 20.14
C TYR A 317 4.59 -20.55 18.81
N SER A 318 3.37 -20.45 18.26
CA SER A 318 3.04 -20.99 16.94
C SER A 318 3.81 -20.34 15.79
N GLN A 319 4.45 -19.19 16.00
CA GLN A 319 5.32 -18.50 15.04
C GLN A 319 6.82 -18.55 15.41
N SER A 320 7.20 -19.33 16.44
CA SER A 320 8.58 -19.42 16.92
C SER A 320 9.55 -20.07 15.92
N GLY A 321 10.84 -19.77 16.09
CA GLY A 321 11.93 -20.38 15.33
C GLY A 321 11.80 -20.17 13.81
N THR A 322 11.95 -21.25 13.04
CA THR A 322 11.90 -21.22 11.57
C THR A 322 10.50 -21.41 10.98
N HIS A 323 9.43 -21.39 11.77
CA HIS A 323 8.06 -21.66 11.29
C HIS A 323 7.64 -20.74 10.13
N ALA A 324 8.00 -19.46 10.16
CA ALA A 324 7.72 -18.51 9.07
C ALA A 324 8.37 -18.90 7.73
N LEU A 325 9.50 -19.61 7.76
CA LEU A 325 10.18 -20.15 6.58
C LEU A 325 9.57 -21.47 6.12
N THR A 326 9.22 -22.37 7.04
CA THR A 326 8.74 -23.73 6.71
C THR A 326 7.23 -23.84 6.48
N SER A 327 6.45 -22.82 6.88
CA SER A 327 5.00 -22.81 6.74
C SER A 327 4.55 -22.87 5.27
N ARG A 328 3.71 -23.85 4.94
CA ARG A 328 3.06 -24.01 3.63
C ARG A 328 2.23 -22.79 3.18
N LYS A 329 1.87 -21.89 4.11
CA LYS A 329 1.15 -20.65 3.80
C LYS A 329 2.05 -19.56 3.24
N GLY A 330 3.37 -19.61 3.49
CA GLY A 330 4.33 -18.68 2.90
C GLY A 330 4.10 -17.18 3.16
N TRP A 331 3.24 -16.76 4.09
CA TRP A 331 2.83 -15.35 4.26
C TRP A 331 3.99 -14.36 4.39
N ALA A 332 5.07 -14.75 5.07
CA ALA A 332 6.26 -13.94 5.25
C ALA A 332 7.06 -13.71 3.95
N ARG A 333 6.92 -14.62 2.96
CA ARG A 333 7.70 -14.67 1.70
C ARG A 333 7.31 -13.62 0.66
N SER A 334 6.27 -12.83 0.93
CA SER A 334 5.85 -11.74 0.05
C SER A 334 5.53 -10.46 0.83
N THR A 335 5.43 -9.35 0.11
CA THR A 335 4.68 -8.15 0.52
C THR A 335 4.15 -7.47 -0.72
N HIS A 336 2.84 -7.26 -0.82
CA HIS A 336 2.25 -6.56 -1.97
C HIS A 336 1.42 -5.36 -1.49
N PRO A 337 1.67 -4.16 -2.03
CA PRO A 337 0.76 -3.04 -1.81
C PRO A 337 -0.59 -3.35 -2.46
N ARG A 338 -1.67 -2.89 -1.84
CA ARG A 338 -3.01 -2.99 -2.39
C ARG A 338 -3.17 -2.17 -3.66
N TYR A 339 -2.53 -0.99 -3.69
CA TYR A 339 -2.60 -0.02 -4.77
C TYR A 339 -1.21 0.17 -5.40
N PRO A 340 -0.75 -0.77 -6.25
CA PRO A 340 0.56 -0.68 -6.90
C PRO A 340 0.60 0.49 -7.90
N GLY A 341 1.66 1.28 -7.83
CA GLY A 341 1.87 2.43 -8.69
C GLY A 341 2.98 3.34 -8.17
N ALA A 342 3.29 4.36 -8.98
CA ALA A 342 4.28 5.38 -8.64
C ALA A 342 3.76 6.40 -7.62
N LEU A 343 4.61 6.78 -6.67
CA LEU A 343 4.32 7.77 -5.64
C LEU A 343 5.49 8.77 -5.50
N PRO A 344 5.43 9.96 -6.13
CA PRO A 344 4.40 10.48 -7.04
C PRO A 344 4.62 10.08 -8.51
N VAL A 345 3.68 10.46 -9.39
CA VAL A 345 3.81 10.37 -10.86
C VAL A 345 4.40 11.69 -11.42
N PRO A 346 5.61 11.69 -12.00
CA PRO A 346 6.25 12.88 -12.54
C PRO A 346 5.94 13.11 -14.02
N THR A 347 6.03 14.37 -14.44
CA THR A 347 5.97 14.83 -15.83
C THR A 347 6.72 16.17 -15.93
N THR A 348 6.75 16.79 -17.11
CA THR A 348 7.31 18.13 -17.32
C THR A 348 6.24 19.11 -17.79
N ASP A 349 6.37 20.37 -17.41
CA ASP A 349 5.60 21.47 -18.03
C ASP A 349 6.35 22.06 -19.25
N ARG A 350 5.70 22.98 -19.98
CA ARG A 350 6.33 23.68 -21.13
C ARG A 350 7.56 24.54 -20.79
N SER A 351 7.81 24.83 -19.51
CA SER A 351 9.05 25.51 -19.05
C SER A 351 10.17 24.52 -18.70
N GLY A 352 9.99 23.21 -18.93
CA GLY A 352 10.97 22.18 -18.59
C GLY A 352 11.05 21.87 -17.10
N ARG A 353 10.14 22.40 -16.27
CA ARG A 353 10.09 22.09 -14.84
C ARG A 353 9.46 20.75 -14.58
N ILE A 354 9.98 20.04 -13.58
CA ILE A 354 9.35 18.84 -13.05
C ILE A 354 8.01 19.20 -12.40
N VAL A 355 6.95 18.50 -12.83
CA VAL A 355 5.63 18.52 -12.19
C VAL A 355 5.40 17.14 -11.61
N ALA A 356 5.06 17.05 -10.33
CA ALA A 356 4.76 15.79 -9.66
C ALA A 356 3.30 15.76 -9.21
N TYR A 357 2.60 14.68 -9.55
CA TYR A 357 1.21 14.42 -9.18
C TYR A 357 1.14 13.25 -8.21
N GLY A 358 0.40 13.41 -7.10
CA GLY A 358 0.22 12.34 -6.13
C GLY A 358 -1.04 12.53 -5.29
N VAL A 359 -1.19 11.70 -4.28
CA VAL A 359 -2.28 11.80 -3.31
C VAL A 359 -1.71 12.19 -1.94
N LEU A 360 -2.24 13.27 -1.38
CA LEU A 360 -1.86 13.82 -0.09
C LEU A 360 -3.14 14.14 0.69
N GLY A 361 -3.26 13.69 1.94
CA GLY A 361 -4.49 13.90 2.71
C GLY A 361 -5.72 13.24 2.07
N THR A 362 -5.53 12.14 1.33
CA THR A 362 -6.55 11.49 0.45
C THR A 362 -7.05 12.32 -0.73
N GLN A 363 -6.45 13.46 -1.03
CA GLN A 363 -6.81 14.33 -2.15
C GLN A 363 -5.69 14.34 -3.20
N ALA A 364 -6.03 14.49 -4.47
CA ALA A 364 -5.03 14.65 -5.51
C ALA A 364 -4.33 16.00 -5.38
N VAL A 365 -3.02 16.02 -5.61
CA VAL A 365 -2.22 17.25 -5.52
C VAL A 365 -1.23 17.36 -6.67
N ARG A 366 -0.76 18.59 -6.90
CA ARG A 366 0.32 18.91 -7.82
C ARG A 366 1.41 19.69 -7.11
N TRP A 367 2.62 19.15 -7.09
CA TRP A 367 3.85 19.90 -6.84
C TRP A 367 4.46 20.34 -8.17
N ARG A 368 5.15 21.48 -8.18
CA ARG A 368 5.89 22.00 -9.33
C ARG A 368 7.27 22.41 -8.84
N GLU A 369 8.31 22.10 -9.61
CA GLU A 369 9.66 22.62 -9.39
C GLU A 369 9.59 24.15 -9.27
N THR A 370 10.44 24.78 -8.45
CA THR A 370 10.50 26.24 -8.37
C THR A 370 10.95 26.80 -9.71
N ASP A 371 12.09 26.30 -10.18
CA ASP A 371 12.82 26.72 -11.37
C ASP A 371 13.26 25.46 -12.13
N PRO A 372 13.39 25.50 -13.47
CA PRO A 372 13.80 24.34 -14.26
C PRO A 372 15.12 23.76 -13.75
N GLY A 373 15.11 22.48 -13.38
CA GLY A 373 16.32 21.81 -12.91
C GLY A 373 16.68 22.05 -11.44
N SER A 374 15.96 22.89 -10.68
CA SER A 374 16.34 23.21 -9.28
C SER A 374 16.25 21.99 -8.33
N GLY A 375 15.47 20.97 -8.68
CA GLY A 375 15.16 19.81 -7.83
C GLY A 375 14.32 20.14 -6.60
N ARG A 376 13.92 21.41 -6.41
CA ARG A 376 13.15 21.91 -5.27
C ARG A 376 11.71 22.15 -5.69
N PHE A 377 10.75 21.54 -4.99
CA PHE A 377 9.33 21.75 -5.24
C PHE A 377 8.76 22.90 -4.40
N GLY A 378 7.83 23.65 -4.99
CA GLY A 378 6.95 24.55 -4.25
C GLY A 378 5.87 23.79 -3.46
N ALA A 379 5.04 24.53 -2.73
CA ALA A 379 3.96 23.97 -1.92
C ALA A 379 2.95 23.14 -2.76
N PRO A 380 2.36 22.06 -2.20
CA PRO A 380 1.36 21.25 -2.89
C PRO A 380 0.12 22.09 -3.24
N ARG A 381 -0.20 22.18 -4.54
CA ARG A 381 -1.50 22.68 -5.00
C ARG A 381 -2.53 21.56 -4.88
N ASN A 382 -3.54 21.76 -4.03
CA ASN A 382 -4.65 20.83 -3.89
C ASN A 382 -5.53 20.81 -5.15
N LEU A 383 -5.86 19.61 -5.62
CA LEU A 383 -6.76 19.33 -6.75
C LEU A 383 -8.00 18.52 -6.30
N GLY A 384 -8.24 18.35 -5.01
CA GLY A 384 -9.44 17.69 -4.47
C GLY A 384 -9.59 16.23 -4.93
N GLY A 385 -10.83 15.82 -5.17
CA GLY A 385 -11.19 14.49 -5.69
C GLY A 385 -11.30 13.39 -4.64
N GLY A 386 -10.92 13.67 -3.39
CA GLY A 386 -10.90 12.70 -2.30
C GLY A 386 -12.25 12.12 -1.89
N PRO A 387 -12.26 11.04 -1.08
CA PRO A 387 -11.09 10.27 -0.66
C PRO A 387 -10.57 9.35 -1.78
N LEU A 388 -9.31 9.54 -2.19
CA LEU A 388 -8.64 8.75 -3.21
C LEU A 388 -7.76 7.66 -2.59
N ALA A 389 -7.69 6.51 -3.26
CA ALA A 389 -6.60 5.55 -3.08
C ALA A 389 -5.25 6.23 -3.43
N PRO A 390 -4.12 5.80 -2.82
CA PRO A 390 -2.84 6.49 -2.88
C PRO A 390 -2.07 6.29 -4.21
N ALA A 391 -2.78 6.12 -5.32
CA ALA A 391 -2.22 5.92 -6.65
C ALA A 391 -2.98 6.79 -7.67
N LEU A 392 -2.24 7.45 -8.56
CA LEU A 392 -2.76 8.16 -9.72
C LEU A 392 -2.20 7.55 -11.01
N SER A 393 -2.95 7.66 -12.10
CA SER A 393 -2.37 7.60 -13.45
C SER A 393 -2.50 8.96 -14.10
N VAL A 394 -1.40 9.43 -14.69
CA VAL A 394 -1.34 10.72 -15.39
C VAL A 394 -0.89 10.47 -16.81
N VAL A 395 -1.62 11.04 -17.76
CA VAL A 395 -1.27 10.98 -19.18
C VAL A 395 -1.42 12.35 -19.81
N THR A 396 -0.49 12.70 -20.68
CA THR A 396 -0.56 13.90 -21.52
C THR A 396 -1.16 13.50 -22.86
N ASP A 397 -2.27 14.12 -23.26
CA ASP A 397 -2.86 13.89 -24.56
C ASP A 397 -2.06 14.57 -25.68
N THR A 398 -2.38 14.25 -26.94
CA THR A 398 -1.76 14.83 -28.13
C THR A 398 -1.91 16.36 -28.27
N ALA A 399 -2.77 17.00 -27.47
CA ALA A 399 -2.90 18.46 -27.39
C ALA A 399 -2.11 19.04 -26.19
N GLY A 400 -1.24 18.24 -25.56
CA GLY A 400 -0.45 18.63 -24.40
C GLY A 400 -1.26 18.77 -23.10
N ARG A 401 -2.52 18.31 -23.07
CA ARG A 401 -3.36 18.41 -21.86
C ARG A 401 -3.14 17.21 -20.97
N GLN A 402 -2.96 17.44 -19.68
CA GLN A 402 -2.83 16.38 -18.68
C GLN A 402 -4.22 15.91 -18.23
N LEU A 403 -4.41 14.59 -18.20
CA LEU A 403 -5.55 13.89 -17.63
C LEU A 403 -5.07 13.07 -16.43
N LEU A 404 -5.72 13.27 -15.28
CA LEU A 404 -5.47 12.56 -14.03
C LEU A 404 -6.59 11.54 -13.82
N PHE A 405 -6.23 10.28 -13.57
CA PHE A 405 -7.13 9.20 -13.21
C PHE A 405 -6.84 8.70 -11.80
N ALA A 406 -7.88 8.38 -11.05
CA ALA A 406 -7.76 7.85 -9.69
C ALA A 406 -8.87 6.85 -9.36
N LEU A 407 -8.64 5.98 -8.37
CA LEU A 407 -9.67 5.20 -7.72
C LEU A 407 -10.17 5.97 -6.48
N ARG A 408 -11.47 6.32 -6.46
CA ARG A 408 -12.13 7.03 -5.36
C ARG A 408 -12.94 6.07 -4.50
N PHE A 409 -12.86 6.23 -3.18
CA PHE A 409 -13.81 5.67 -2.22
C PHE A 409 -15.07 6.54 -2.25
N SER A 410 -16.06 6.17 -3.05
CA SER A 410 -17.25 7.00 -3.30
C SER A 410 -18.32 6.89 -2.20
N ALA A 411 -18.27 5.84 -1.38
CA ALA A 411 -18.97 5.73 -0.10
C ALA A 411 -18.21 4.77 0.81
N LEU A 412 -18.30 4.97 2.13
CA LEU A 412 -17.54 4.22 3.14
C LEU A 412 -18.30 4.22 4.48
N ASP A 413 -19.57 3.87 4.41
CA ASP A 413 -20.52 4.22 5.46
C ASP A 413 -20.54 3.17 6.57
N GLY A 414 -20.43 1.88 6.20
CA GLY A 414 -20.62 0.77 7.13
C GLY A 414 -22.06 0.72 7.65
N GLN A 415 -22.32 -0.07 8.69
CA GLN A 415 -23.64 -0.20 9.34
C GLN A 415 -24.78 -0.51 8.35
N GLY A 416 -24.52 -1.38 7.37
CA GLY A 416 -25.43 -1.75 6.28
C GLY A 416 -25.50 -0.73 5.14
N GLY A 417 -24.88 0.43 5.30
CA GLY A 417 -24.83 1.50 4.31
C GLY A 417 -23.85 1.27 3.15
N PRO A 418 -23.90 2.13 2.13
CA PRO A 418 -23.03 2.10 0.96
C PRO A 418 -21.52 1.99 1.27
N ASN A 419 -20.84 1.16 0.47
CA ASN A 419 -19.40 0.93 0.54
C ASN A 419 -18.89 0.70 -0.90
N THR A 420 -18.64 1.80 -1.62
CA THR A 420 -18.47 1.81 -3.08
C THR A 420 -17.13 2.41 -3.51
N ARG A 421 -16.66 1.98 -4.69
CA ARG A 421 -15.47 2.51 -5.39
C ARG A 421 -15.92 3.01 -6.74
N GLU A 422 -15.24 4.01 -7.28
CA GLU A 422 -15.35 4.40 -8.68
C GLU A 422 -14.01 4.86 -9.22
N ILE A 423 -13.82 4.76 -10.53
CA ILE A 423 -12.73 5.44 -11.22
C ILE A 423 -13.19 6.87 -11.51
N VAL A 424 -12.36 7.86 -11.22
CA VAL A 424 -12.60 9.28 -11.52
C VAL A 424 -11.54 9.83 -12.46
N VAL A 425 -11.91 10.85 -13.24
CA VAL A 425 -11.00 11.60 -14.12
C VAL A 425 -11.08 13.10 -13.89
N ARG A 426 -9.94 13.80 -13.98
CA ARG A 426 -9.84 15.26 -14.03
C ARG A 426 -8.96 15.68 -15.20
N GLU A 427 -9.50 16.53 -16.08
CA GLU A 427 -8.88 16.90 -17.36
C GLU A 427 -8.49 18.39 -17.37
N GLN A 428 -7.30 18.73 -17.89
CA GLN A 428 -6.95 20.13 -18.17
C GLN A 428 -7.82 20.71 -19.29
N ARG A 429 -8.21 21.99 -19.18
CA ARG A 429 -8.91 22.72 -20.25
C ARG A 429 -8.01 23.02 -21.46
N GLY A 430 -6.72 23.21 -21.22
CA GLY A 430 -5.65 23.41 -22.21
C GLY A 430 -4.29 23.10 -21.58
N THR A 431 -3.24 22.99 -22.39
CA THR A 431 -1.85 22.69 -21.99
C THR A 431 -1.41 23.56 -20.81
N ASP A 432 -0.90 22.96 -19.72
CA ASP A 432 -0.53 23.63 -18.44
C ASP A 432 -1.65 24.44 -17.74
N GLY A 433 -2.87 24.43 -18.29
CA GLY A 433 -3.97 25.27 -17.89
C GLY A 433 -4.70 24.79 -16.62
N GLN A 434 -5.82 25.44 -16.34
CA GLN A 434 -6.70 25.04 -15.25
C GLN A 434 -7.36 23.68 -15.53
N PHE A 435 -7.51 22.87 -14.50
CA PHE A 435 -8.27 21.63 -14.56
C PHE A 435 -9.77 21.88 -14.44
N GLY A 436 -10.58 21.19 -15.24
CA GLY A 436 -12.03 21.07 -15.05
C GLY A 436 -12.40 20.35 -13.74
N PRO A 437 -13.70 20.13 -13.46
CA PRO A 437 -14.13 19.35 -12.30
C PRO A 437 -13.76 17.87 -12.42
N TRP A 438 -13.78 17.14 -11.30
CA TRP A 438 -13.72 15.68 -11.30
C TRP A 438 -15.00 15.08 -11.89
N ARG A 439 -14.86 14.03 -12.70
CA ARG A 439 -15.96 13.28 -13.32
C ARG A 439 -15.86 11.80 -12.95
N GLY A 440 -16.98 11.21 -12.55
CA GLY A 440 -17.08 9.76 -12.31
C GLY A 440 -17.10 8.98 -13.63
N LEU A 441 -16.33 7.90 -13.69
CA LEU A 441 -16.33 6.89 -14.74
C LEU A 441 -16.86 5.53 -14.25
N GLY A 442 -17.29 5.42 -12.98
CA GLY A 442 -17.79 4.17 -12.39
C GLY A 442 -16.73 3.07 -12.35
N THR A 443 -17.16 1.82 -12.39
CA THR A 443 -16.29 0.62 -12.40
C THR A 443 -16.65 -0.32 -13.55
N PRO A 444 -15.71 -1.16 -14.04
CA PRO A 444 -15.99 -2.16 -15.06
C PRO A 444 -16.88 -3.32 -14.58
N ASP A 445 -17.03 -3.49 -13.26
CA ASP A 445 -17.97 -4.40 -12.63
C ASP A 445 -19.15 -3.64 -12.04
N ALA A 446 -20.36 -4.17 -12.27
CA ALA A 446 -21.60 -3.66 -11.67
C ALA A 446 -21.75 -4.13 -10.21
N GLY A 447 -22.42 -3.30 -9.40
CA GLY A 447 -22.73 -3.57 -7.99
C GLY A 447 -21.55 -3.27 -7.04
N ALA A 448 -21.87 -2.70 -5.87
CA ALA A 448 -20.89 -2.21 -4.89
C ALA A 448 -19.83 -3.25 -4.51
N ALA A 449 -20.25 -4.48 -4.20
CA ALA A 449 -19.37 -5.54 -3.75
C ALA A 449 -18.28 -5.93 -4.77
N ARG A 450 -18.61 -5.90 -6.08
CA ARG A 450 -17.66 -6.18 -7.15
C ARG A 450 -16.86 -4.93 -7.53
N GLY A 451 -17.50 -3.77 -7.63
CA GLY A 451 -16.82 -2.50 -7.96
C GLY A 451 -15.66 -2.16 -7.01
N ARG A 452 -15.78 -2.53 -5.72
CA ARG A 452 -14.70 -2.51 -4.72
C ARG A 452 -13.38 -3.17 -5.16
N ARG A 453 -13.42 -4.17 -6.04
CA ARG A 453 -12.25 -4.95 -6.50
C ARG A 453 -11.68 -4.42 -7.83
N ALA A 454 -12.10 -3.26 -8.28
CA ALA A 454 -11.41 -2.54 -9.35
C ALA A 454 -9.96 -2.26 -8.94
N GLY A 455 -9.01 -2.58 -9.82
CA GLY A 455 -7.60 -2.26 -9.62
C GLY A 455 -7.26 -0.80 -9.91
N CYS A 456 -5.98 -0.47 -9.83
CA CYS A 456 -5.48 0.86 -10.11
C CYS A 456 -5.68 1.22 -11.60
N PRO A 457 -6.17 2.43 -11.93
CA PRO A 457 -6.29 2.86 -13.31
C PRO A 457 -4.91 3.10 -13.93
N VAL A 458 -4.69 2.62 -15.16
CA VAL A 458 -3.52 2.95 -15.98
C VAL A 458 -3.99 3.41 -17.36
N ALA A 459 -3.51 4.56 -17.83
CA ALA A 459 -3.96 5.17 -19.07
C ALA A 459 -2.82 5.47 -20.06
N VAL A 460 -3.13 5.44 -21.36
CA VAL A 460 -2.23 5.82 -22.46
C VAL A 460 -2.98 6.67 -23.49
N ALA A 461 -2.31 7.68 -24.03
CA ALA A 461 -2.82 8.50 -25.14
C ALA A 461 -2.20 8.02 -26.45
N THR A 462 -2.99 7.94 -27.50
CA THR A 462 -2.57 7.50 -28.84
C THR A 462 -2.58 8.66 -29.84
N ALA A 463 -1.79 8.54 -30.91
CA ALA A 463 -1.64 9.58 -31.93
C ALA A 463 -2.97 9.97 -32.62
N ASP A 464 -3.96 9.07 -32.61
CA ASP A 464 -5.34 9.29 -33.09
C ASP A 464 -6.23 10.12 -32.13
N HIS A 465 -5.62 10.89 -31.23
CA HIS A 465 -6.25 11.75 -30.22
C HIS A 465 -7.15 11.02 -29.20
N ARG A 466 -7.08 9.69 -29.11
CA ARG A 466 -7.81 8.91 -28.09
C ARG A 466 -6.99 8.71 -26.83
N VAL A 467 -7.68 8.47 -25.72
CA VAL A 467 -7.07 8.02 -24.46
C VAL A 467 -7.72 6.70 -24.07
N HIS A 468 -6.90 5.65 -23.95
CA HIS A 468 -7.32 4.32 -23.49
C HIS A 468 -6.99 4.20 -22.01
N LEU A 469 -8.02 3.95 -21.21
CA LEU A 469 -7.93 3.70 -19.77
C LEU A 469 -8.09 2.19 -19.55
N PHE A 470 -7.21 1.57 -18.76
CA PHE A 470 -7.23 0.16 -18.41
C PHE A 470 -7.37 -0.01 -16.90
N VAL A 471 -8.20 -0.97 -16.49
CA VAL A 471 -8.48 -1.28 -15.08
C VAL A 471 -8.66 -2.79 -14.92
N ARG A 472 -8.01 -3.36 -13.91
CA ARG A 472 -8.25 -4.75 -13.50
C ARG A 472 -9.66 -4.89 -12.90
N THR A 473 -10.37 -5.92 -13.32
CA THR A 473 -11.75 -6.23 -12.91
C THR A 473 -11.81 -7.06 -11.64
N ALA A 474 -12.99 -7.14 -11.02
CA ALA A 474 -13.24 -7.96 -9.84
C ALA A 474 -13.04 -9.47 -10.09
N ALA A 475 -13.18 -9.91 -11.35
CA ALA A 475 -12.89 -11.28 -11.78
C ALA A 475 -11.39 -11.48 -12.11
N LYS A 476 -10.52 -10.59 -11.63
CA LYS A 476 -9.07 -10.58 -11.86
C LYS A 476 -8.62 -10.48 -13.33
N GLY A 477 -9.51 -10.36 -14.32
CA GLY A 477 -9.18 -10.08 -15.72
C GLY A 477 -9.16 -8.58 -16.06
N LEU A 478 -8.94 -8.22 -17.33
CA LEU A 478 -8.76 -6.82 -17.76
C LEU A 478 -10.02 -6.19 -18.40
N ALA A 479 -10.23 -4.90 -18.15
CA ALA A 479 -11.21 -4.06 -18.87
C ALA A 479 -10.59 -2.74 -19.34
N THR A 480 -11.20 -2.14 -20.37
CA THR A 480 -10.83 -0.83 -20.91
C THR A 480 -12.03 0.11 -21.02
N ARG A 481 -11.77 1.41 -20.96
CA ARG A 481 -12.70 2.49 -21.31
C ARG A 481 -11.96 3.50 -22.18
N ILE A 482 -12.59 3.98 -23.25
CA ILE A 482 -11.91 4.82 -24.25
C ILE A 482 -12.54 6.22 -24.27
N ARG A 483 -11.70 7.25 -24.19
CA ARG A 483 -12.05 8.63 -24.56
C ARG A 483 -11.77 8.81 -26.04
N GLY A 484 -12.81 9.06 -26.83
CA GLY A 484 -12.67 9.35 -28.25
C GLY A 484 -12.01 10.70 -28.51
N ALA A 485 -11.60 10.94 -29.75
CA ALA A 485 -11.02 12.22 -30.19
C ALA A 485 -11.94 13.44 -29.90
N SER A 486 -13.26 13.23 -29.90
CA SER A 486 -14.27 14.23 -29.50
C SER A 486 -14.33 14.55 -28.01
N GLY A 487 -13.46 13.94 -27.17
CA GLY A 487 -13.45 14.09 -25.72
C GLY A 487 -14.56 13.34 -24.98
N ARG A 488 -15.46 12.65 -25.70
CA ARG A 488 -16.51 11.81 -25.11
C ARG A 488 -15.96 10.44 -24.69
N TRP A 489 -16.39 9.97 -23.52
CA TRP A 489 -16.04 8.66 -22.97
C TRP A 489 -17.06 7.60 -23.40
N GLY A 490 -16.59 6.52 -24.05
CA GLY A 490 -17.40 5.33 -24.35
C GLY A 490 -17.73 4.50 -23.09
N PRO A 491 -18.39 3.34 -23.22
CA PRO A 491 -18.66 2.43 -22.11
C PRO A 491 -17.41 1.61 -21.70
N TRP A 492 -17.53 0.84 -20.63
CA TRP A 492 -16.52 -0.16 -20.24
C TRP A 492 -16.63 -1.41 -21.13
N HIS A 493 -15.50 -1.89 -21.63
CA HIS A 493 -15.39 -3.15 -22.37
C HIS A 493 -14.44 -4.12 -21.67
N ARG A 494 -14.84 -5.38 -21.51
CA ARG A 494 -13.94 -6.43 -20.98
C ARG A 494 -13.08 -6.97 -22.11
N LEU A 495 -11.80 -7.23 -21.82
CA LEU A 495 -10.80 -7.64 -22.81
C LEU A 495 -10.46 -9.14 -22.75
N GLY A 496 -11.19 -9.92 -21.95
CA GLY A 496 -10.89 -11.32 -21.70
C GLY A 496 -9.52 -11.51 -21.02
N GLY A 497 -8.85 -12.62 -21.34
CA GLY A 497 -7.63 -13.08 -20.67
C GLY A 497 -7.92 -13.96 -19.46
N ARG A 498 -6.88 -14.25 -18.65
CA ARG A 498 -7.02 -14.98 -17.38
C ARG A 498 -6.83 -14.03 -16.18
N GLU A 499 -6.70 -14.62 -15.00
CA GLU A 499 -6.49 -13.89 -13.75
C GLU A 499 -5.08 -13.30 -13.67
N ILE A 500 -5.01 -12.00 -13.35
CA ILE A 500 -3.79 -11.22 -13.17
C ILE A 500 -3.73 -10.57 -11.79
N GLN A 501 -2.53 -10.18 -11.35
CA GLN A 501 -2.30 -9.23 -10.26
C GLN A 501 -2.81 -7.84 -10.63
N ASP A 502 -2.92 -6.94 -9.64
CA ASP A 502 -3.07 -5.52 -9.92
C ASP A 502 -1.69 -4.89 -10.20
N GLY A 503 -1.68 -3.75 -10.90
CA GLY A 503 -0.48 -3.19 -11.49
C GLY A 503 -0.32 -3.65 -12.94
N LEU A 504 -0.50 -2.70 -13.87
CA LEU A 504 -0.47 -2.93 -15.30
C LEU A 504 0.65 -2.11 -15.93
N SER A 505 1.42 -2.72 -16.83
CA SER A 505 2.39 -2.01 -17.67
C SER A 505 1.79 -1.76 -19.05
N VAL A 506 1.67 -0.49 -19.43
CA VAL A 506 1.09 -0.08 -20.71
C VAL A 506 2.14 0.70 -21.50
N VAL A 507 2.43 0.26 -22.73
CA VAL A 507 3.40 0.89 -23.63
C VAL A 507 2.86 1.04 -25.05
N LEU A 508 3.43 1.98 -25.79
CA LEU A 508 3.27 2.07 -27.24
C LEU A 508 4.53 1.52 -27.92
N ASP A 509 4.34 0.67 -28.94
CA ASP A 509 5.45 0.17 -29.76
C ASP A 509 5.96 1.23 -30.77
N GLY A 510 6.86 0.85 -31.67
CA GLY A 510 7.39 1.73 -32.72
C GLY A 510 6.34 2.15 -33.76
N ALA A 511 5.26 1.39 -33.92
CA ALA A 511 4.16 1.71 -34.82
C ALA A 511 3.03 2.51 -34.13
N GLY A 512 3.14 2.78 -32.82
CA GLY A 512 2.08 3.42 -32.03
C GLY A 512 0.93 2.49 -31.65
N ARG A 513 1.14 1.16 -31.67
CA ARG A 513 0.18 0.17 -31.16
C ARG A 513 0.29 0.08 -29.64
N ILE A 514 -0.85 0.00 -28.97
CA ILE A 514 -0.94 -0.25 -27.53
C ILE A 514 -0.60 -1.70 -27.24
N HIS A 515 0.27 -1.90 -26.25
CA HIS A 515 0.53 -3.17 -25.58
C HIS A 515 0.24 -3.00 -24.08
N VAL A 516 -0.44 -3.97 -23.47
CA VAL A 516 -0.72 -4.04 -22.03
C VAL A 516 -0.20 -5.36 -21.49
N TYR A 517 0.56 -5.31 -20.41
CA TYR A 517 1.16 -6.46 -19.74
C TYR A 517 0.78 -6.50 -18.26
N ALA A 518 0.62 -7.71 -17.72
CA ALA A 518 0.36 -7.93 -16.29
C ALA A 518 0.88 -9.30 -15.83
N ALA A 519 1.18 -9.42 -14.54
CA ALA A 519 1.57 -10.68 -13.91
C ALA A 519 0.34 -11.59 -13.71
N GLY A 520 0.38 -12.84 -14.16
CA GLY A 520 -0.63 -13.88 -13.90
C GLY A 520 -0.05 -15.07 -13.13
N HIS A 521 -0.91 -16.00 -12.70
CA HIS A 521 -0.47 -17.20 -11.96
C HIS A 521 0.42 -18.15 -12.80
N ASP A 522 0.31 -18.07 -14.13
CA ASP A 522 0.93 -18.95 -15.12
C ASP A 522 1.99 -18.26 -16.02
N GLY A 523 2.23 -16.96 -15.84
CA GLY A 523 3.17 -16.18 -16.66
C GLY A 523 2.77 -14.72 -16.82
N VAL A 524 3.39 -14.02 -17.77
CA VAL A 524 2.97 -12.66 -18.18
C VAL A 524 1.79 -12.75 -19.14
N HIS A 525 0.71 -12.03 -18.84
CA HIS A 525 -0.46 -11.87 -19.72
C HIS A 525 -0.29 -10.64 -20.60
N HIS A 526 -0.70 -10.75 -21.86
CA HIS A 526 -0.51 -9.71 -22.87
C HIS A 526 -1.82 -9.40 -23.63
N TRP A 527 -2.11 -8.12 -23.79
CA TRP A 527 -3.11 -7.61 -24.71
C TRP A 527 -2.47 -6.61 -25.67
N ALA A 528 -2.85 -6.61 -26.95
CA ALA A 528 -2.29 -5.69 -27.95
C ALA A 528 -3.28 -5.32 -29.04
N GLN A 529 -3.02 -4.20 -29.73
CA GLN A 529 -3.60 -3.90 -31.04
C GLN A 529 -2.84 -4.62 -32.16
N GLU A 530 -3.53 -5.00 -33.24
CA GLU A 530 -2.87 -5.58 -34.44
C GLU A 530 -2.29 -4.48 -35.31
N ARG A 531 -3.08 -3.42 -35.47
CA ARG A 531 -2.77 -2.18 -36.20
C ARG A 531 -3.07 -0.97 -35.31
N PRO A 532 -2.37 0.16 -35.48
CA PRO A 532 -2.71 1.40 -34.80
C PRO A 532 -4.19 1.75 -35.03
N GLY A 533 -4.81 2.37 -34.03
CA GLY A 533 -6.25 2.67 -34.07
C GLY A 533 -7.18 1.50 -33.71
N GLY A 534 -6.74 0.25 -33.89
CA GLY A 534 -7.56 -0.96 -33.72
C GLY A 534 -8.02 -1.27 -32.29
N PRO A 535 -8.84 -2.33 -32.11
CA PRO A 535 -9.18 -2.83 -30.78
C PRO A 535 -7.96 -3.44 -30.08
N VAL A 536 -7.89 -3.30 -28.76
CA VAL A 536 -6.94 -4.03 -27.91
C VAL A 536 -7.55 -5.39 -27.61
N THR A 537 -6.87 -6.48 -27.96
CA THR A 537 -7.35 -7.86 -27.74
C THR A 537 -6.33 -8.71 -27.00
N PHE A 538 -6.81 -9.69 -26.24
CA PHE A 538 -5.96 -10.64 -25.53
C PHE A 538 -5.14 -11.48 -26.53
N ARG A 539 -3.83 -11.56 -26.30
CA ARG A 539 -2.91 -12.38 -27.08
C ARG A 539 -2.70 -13.70 -26.35
N ARG A 540 -2.97 -14.82 -27.03
CA ARG A 540 -2.50 -16.13 -26.56
C ARG A 540 -0.97 -16.08 -26.47
N PRO A 541 -0.31 -16.70 -25.47
CA PRO A 541 1.14 -16.63 -25.32
C PRO A 541 1.90 -17.17 -26.54
N SER A 542 2.29 -16.29 -27.45
CA SER A 542 3.08 -16.60 -28.64
C SER A 542 4.55 -16.30 -28.41
N GLY A 543 5.27 -17.25 -27.82
CA GLY A 543 6.74 -17.29 -27.81
C GLY A 543 7.46 -16.83 -26.54
N VAL A 544 6.86 -15.99 -25.68
CA VAL A 544 7.49 -15.60 -24.40
C VAL A 544 7.26 -16.70 -23.35
N ARG A 545 8.07 -17.75 -23.38
CA ARG A 545 8.16 -18.79 -22.33
C ARG A 545 9.09 -18.36 -21.18
N GLY A 546 8.88 -17.16 -20.66
CA GLY A 546 9.56 -16.73 -19.43
C GLY A 546 8.93 -17.40 -18.19
N PRO A 547 9.62 -17.35 -17.03
CA PRO A 547 9.07 -17.82 -15.77
C PRO A 547 7.87 -16.97 -15.32
N VAL A 548 7.15 -17.45 -14.30
CA VAL A 548 6.06 -16.67 -13.69
C VAL A 548 6.66 -15.44 -13.00
N PRO A 549 6.17 -14.21 -13.27
CA PRO A 549 6.64 -13.00 -12.59
C PRO A 549 6.18 -12.96 -11.12
N ASP A 550 7.02 -12.39 -10.25
CA ASP A 550 6.72 -12.16 -8.83
C ASP A 550 5.82 -10.93 -8.61
N ASP A 551 6.14 -9.83 -9.27
CA ASP A 551 5.43 -8.55 -9.27
C ASP A 551 5.08 -8.13 -10.73
N PRO A 552 4.27 -7.08 -10.93
CA PRO A 552 3.96 -6.54 -12.26
C PRO A 552 5.22 -6.31 -13.13
N PRO A 553 5.31 -6.86 -14.34
CA PRO A 553 6.52 -6.77 -15.16
C PRO A 553 6.67 -5.35 -15.73
N ALA A 554 7.88 -4.79 -15.69
CA ALA A 554 8.17 -3.57 -16.44
C ALA A 554 8.12 -3.87 -17.95
N ALA A 555 7.63 -2.91 -18.74
CA ALA A 555 7.65 -2.98 -20.19
C ALA A 555 8.29 -1.71 -20.75
N VAL A 556 9.16 -1.85 -21.75
CA VAL A 556 9.86 -0.74 -22.39
C VAL A 556 9.96 -0.95 -23.90
N ARG A 557 9.78 0.12 -24.67
CA ARG A 557 10.06 0.10 -26.11
C ARG A 557 11.56 0.20 -26.34
N GLU A 558 12.12 -0.77 -27.04
CA GLU A 558 13.52 -0.79 -27.45
C GLU A 558 13.77 0.15 -28.65
N ALA A 559 15.04 0.47 -28.93
CA ALA A 559 15.43 1.18 -30.14
C ALA A 559 15.00 0.46 -31.44
N SER A 560 14.81 -0.87 -31.40
CA SER A 560 14.26 -1.67 -32.52
C SER A 560 12.76 -1.45 -32.78
N GLY A 561 12.08 -0.63 -31.98
CA GLY A 561 10.62 -0.43 -32.03
C GLY A 561 9.80 -1.56 -31.42
N ARG A 562 10.43 -2.70 -31.06
CA ARG A 562 9.80 -3.82 -30.35
C ARG A 562 9.78 -3.56 -28.83
N THR A 563 9.03 -4.36 -28.09
CA THR A 563 8.92 -4.26 -26.61
C THR A 563 9.79 -5.30 -25.93
N ALA A 564 10.54 -4.88 -24.92
CA ALA A 564 11.18 -5.75 -23.94
C ALA A 564 10.41 -5.72 -22.61
N LEU A 565 10.42 -6.83 -21.89
CA LEU A 565 9.86 -7.00 -20.56
C LEU A 565 10.99 -7.24 -19.56
N ILE A 566 10.92 -6.61 -18.38
CA ILE A 566 11.91 -6.79 -17.31
C ILE A 566 11.18 -7.13 -16.01
N TYR A 567 11.46 -8.30 -15.44
CA TYR A 567 10.84 -8.80 -14.20
C TYR A 567 11.69 -9.86 -13.53
N ARG A 568 11.33 -10.25 -12.30
CA ARG A 568 12.01 -11.32 -11.54
C ARG A 568 11.17 -12.59 -11.53
N ALA A 569 11.84 -13.74 -11.49
CA ALA A 569 11.19 -15.00 -11.15
C ALA A 569 10.85 -15.04 -9.65
N PRO A 570 10.00 -15.98 -9.17
CA PRO A 570 9.53 -15.97 -7.79
C PRO A 570 10.69 -16.10 -6.80
N ALA A 571 10.75 -15.17 -5.84
CA ALA A 571 11.82 -14.99 -4.85
C ALA A 571 13.24 -14.79 -5.42
N ALA A 572 13.39 -14.49 -6.72
CA ALA A 572 14.69 -14.07 -7.27
C ALA A 572 14.98 -12.62 -6.89
N ALA A 573 16.24 -12.29 -6.57
CA ALA A 573 16.67 -10.89 -6.42
C ALA A 573 16.99 -10.25 -7.79
N THR A 574 17.56 -11.06 -8.68
CA THR A 574 18.02 -10.67 -10.02
C THR A 574 16.86 -10.66 -11.03
N PRO A 575 16.55 -9.52 -11.66
CA PRO A 575 15.62 -9.48 -12.77
C PRO A 575 16.27 -9.94 -14.08
N TYR A 576 15.42 -10.36 -15.00
CA TYR A 576 15.78 -10.79 -16.34
C TYR A 576 15.05 -9.94 -17.38
N VAL A 577 15.68 -9.75 -18.52
CA VAL A 577 15.09 -9.12 -19.70
C VAL A 577 14.60 -10.21 -20.65
N TYR A 578 13.34 -10.13 -21.06
CA TYR A 578 12.70 -11.04 -22.00
C TYR A 578 12.13 -10.25 -23.17
N GLY A 579 12.15 -10.82 -24.37
CA GLY A 579 11.42 -10.23 -25.49
C GLY A 579 12.03 -10.58 -26.83
N ALA A 580 12.26 -9.56 -27.64
CA ALA A 580 12.57 -9.73 -29.05
C ALA A 580 14.08 -9.60 -29.36
N SER A 581 14.84 -9.00 -28.44
CA SER A 581 16.31 -8.91 -28.41
C SER A 581 16.95 -9.98 -27.53
N ALA A 582 16.33 -10.30 -26.38
CA ALA A 582 16.70 -11.39 -25.49
C ALA A 582 15.79 -12.61 -25.77
N GLY A 583 16.39 -13.72 -26.22
CA GLY A 583 15.68 -14.96 -26.56
C GLY A 583 14.94 -15.60 -25.37
N ALA A 584 14.30 -16.75 -25.58
CA ALA A 584 13.36 -17.34 -24.61
C ALA A 584 13.93 -17.60 -23.19
N ALA A 585 15.25 -17.78 -23.04
CA ALA A 585 15.91 -17.92 -21.74
C ALA A 585 15.99 -16.59 -20.94
N GLY A 586 15.86 -15.45 -21.61
CA GLY A 586 16.08 -14.11 -21.05
C GLY A 586 17.56 -13.78 -20.83
N THR A 587 17.84 -12.50 -20.58
CA THR A 587 19.18 -11.99 -20.21
C THR A 587 19.17 -11.55 -18.75
N PRO A 588 19.99 -12.12 -17.86
CA PRO A 588 20.04 -11.71 -16.46
C PRO A 588 20.66 -10.32 -16.30
N LEU A 589 20.23 -9.60 -15.26
CA LEU A 589 20.79 -8.31 -14.85
C LEU A 589 21.46 -8.47 -13.46
N PRO A 590 22.61 -9.18 -13.38
CA PRO A 590 23.17 -9.68 -12.11
C PRO A 590 23.56 -8.59 -11.11
N HIS A 591 23.67 -7.35 -11.55
CA HIS A 591 24.01 -6.20 -10.70
C HIS A 591 22.80 -5.37 -10.25
N PHE A 592 21.59 -5.66 -10.77
CA PHE A 592 20.35 -4.94 -10.45
C PHE A 592 19.48 -5.71 -9.42
N THR A 593 20.12 -6.28 -8.38
CA THR A 593 19.41 -7.12 -7.38
C THR A 593 18.48 -6.29 -6.51
N GLY A 594 17.36 -6.86 -6.10
CA GLY A 594 16.45 -6.24 -5.14
C GLY A 594 15.04 -6.83 -5.15
N TYR A 595 14.08 -6.07 -4.65
CA TYR A 595 12.68 -6.49 -4.49
C TYR A 595 11.69 -5.37 -4.87
N GLY A 596 10.41 -5.72 -4.96
CA GLY A 596 9.32 -4.80 -5.24
C GLY A 596 9.32 -4.24 -6.66
N LEU A 597 8.43 -3.27 -6.92
CA LEU A 597 8.13 -2.75 -8.26
C LEU A 597 9.40 -2.28 -9.00
N LEU A 598 9.58 -2.82 -10.21
CA LEU A 598 10.58 -2.41 -11.18
C LEU A 598 9.85 -1.63 -12.28
N THR A 599 10.44 -0.51 -12.75
CA THR A 599 9.97 0.20 -13.95
C THR A 599 11.12 0.43 -14.92
N ALA A 600 10.78 0.63 -16.20
CA ALA A 600 11.73 0.81 -17.28
C ALA A 600 11.20 1.84 -18.29
N HIS A 601 12.05 2.79 -18.70
CA HIS A 601 11.71 3.76 -19.75
C HIS A 601 12.85 3.86 -20.75
N LEU A 602 12.55 4.24 -21.99
CA LEU A 602 13.57 4.58 -22.98
C LEU A 602 14.02 6.03 -22.73
N ALA A 603 15.30 6.24 -22.47
CA ALA A 603 15.89 7.56 -22.25
C ALA A 603 17.20 7.70 -23.04
N ALA A 604 17.73 8.93 -23.18
CA ALA A 604 19.10 9.10 -23.67
C ALA A 604 20.08 8.40 -22.71
N GLY A 605 21.08 7.69 -23.26
CA GLY A 605 22.21 7.19 -22.48
C GLY A 605 23.01 8.34 -21.86
N PRO A 606 23.90 8.07 -20.89
CA PRO A 606 24.62 9.13 -20.20
C PRO A 606 25.50 9.99 -21.12
N ASP A 607 26.06 9.37 -22.16
CA ASP A 607 26.89 10.01 -23.18
C ASP A 607 26.04 10.73 -24.27
N GLY A 608 24.71 10.74 -24.13
CA GLY A 608 23.77 11.44 -25.02
C GLY A 608 23.52 10.80 -26.39
N GLU A 609 24.44 9.99 -26.92
CA GLU A 609 24.42 9.56 -28.33
C GLU A 609 23.29 8.59 -28.72
N LYS A 610 22.91 7.65 -27.84
CA LYS A 610 21.91 6.61 -28.15
C LYS A 610 20.90 6.44 -27.03
N ALA A 611 19.63 6.27 -27.42
CA ALA A 611 18.57 5.98 -26.48
C ALA A 611 18.64 4.51 -26.03
N ALA A 612 18.64 4.29 -24.71
CA ALA A 612 18.73 2.98 -24.08
C ALA A 612 17.61 2.81 -23.03
N PRO A 613 17.20 1.57 -22.72
CA PRO A 613 16.35 1.31 -21.56
C PRO A 613 17.06 1.78 -20.28
N VAL A 614 16.35 2.51 -19.44
CA VAL A 614 16.79 2.90 -18.10
C VAL A 614 15.83 2.29 -17.09
N LEU A 615 16.38 1.50 -16.19
CA LEU A 615 15.67 0.73 -15.19
C LEU A 615 15.68 1.46 -13.85
N LEU A 616 14.57 1.40 -13.11
CA LEU A 616 14.43 1.93 -11.77
C LEU A 616 13.82 0.86 -10.86
N GLY A 617 14.36 0.71 -9.66
CA GLY A 617 13.88 -0.21 -8.65
C GLY A 617 14.49 0.07 -7.28
N LEU A 618 14.24 -0.83 -6.33
CA LEU A 618 14.90 -0.85 -5.02
C LEU A 618 16.00 -1.91 -5.00
N THR A 619 17.04 -1.71 -4.18
CA THR A 619 18.02 -2.74 -3.81
C THR A 619 17.44 -3.68 -2.75
N ASP A 620 18.15 -4.76 -2.40
CA ASP A 620 17.79 -5.64 -1.28
C ASP A 620 17.68 -4.86 0.06
N GLY A 621 18.56 -3.88 0.28
CA GLY A 621 18.47 -2.93 1.41
C GLY A 621 17.42 -1.83 1.24
N GLY A 622 16.60 -1.88 0.20
CA GLY A 622 15.51 -0.92 -0.05
C GLY A 622 15.95 0.50 -0.43
N ARG A 623 17.22 0.68 -0.87
CA ARG A 623 17.67 1.96 -1.45
C ARG A 623 17.23 2.04 -2.91
N VAL A 624 16.90 3.23 -3.38
CA VAL A 624 16.55 3.46 -4.79
C VAL A 624 17.80 3.26 -5.66
N GLN A 625 17.66 2.58 -6.80
CA GLN A 625 18.74 2.35 -7.77
C GLN A 625 18.26 2.57 -9.20
N VAL A 626 19.18 3.04 -10.06
CA VAL A 626 18.95 3.22 -11.51
C VAL A 626 20.06 2.55 -12.30
N GLN A 627 19.71 1.78 -13.32
CA GLN A 627 20.66 1.19 -14.27
C GLN A 627 20.38 1.70 -15.68
N TYR A 628 21.45 2.06 -16.39
CA TYR A 628 21.42 2.39 -17.81
C TYR A 628 21.77 1.14 -18.63
N GLY A 629 20.89 0.80 -19.59
CA GLY A 629 21.04 -0.37 -20.44
C GLY A 629 20.68 -1.70 -19.77
N THR A 630 20.60 -2.73 -20.62
CA THR A 630 20.18 -4.09 -20.30
C THR A 630 21.28 -5.14 -20.53
N SER A 631 22.54 -4.70 -20.68
CA SER A 631 23.69 -5.61 -20.70
C SER A 631 23.85 -6.28 -19.33
N ALA A 632 24.31 -7.53 -19.31
CA ALA A 632 24.68 -8.22 -18.07
C ALA A 632 25.81 -7.47 -17.32
N ASP A 633 26.66 -6.73 -18.03
CA ASP A 633 27.74 -5.93 -17.46
C ASP A 633 27.33 -4.51 -17.02
N ALA A 634 26.10 -4.09 -17.30
CA ALA A 634 25.62 -2.80 -16.81
C ALA A 634 25.59 -2.80 -15.27
N ARG A 635 26.03 -1.70 -14.66
CA ARG A 635 26.05 -1.52 -13.20
C ARG A 635 25.08 -0.40 -12.81
N PRO A 636 24.22 -0.58 -11.78
CA PRO A 636 23.39 0.50 -11.30
C PRO A 636 24.17 1.55 -10.51
N VAL A 637 23.64 2.78 -10.54
CA VAL A 637 23.94 3.82 -9.56
C VAL A 637 22.89 3.73 -8.45
N THR A 638 23.32 3.75 -7.18
CA THR A 638 22.40 3.77 -6.02
C THR A 638 22.21 5.19 -5.53
N ALA A 639 20.97 5.60 -5.27
CA ALA A 639 20.63 6.91 -4.68
C ALA A 639 21.32 7.11 -3.32
N PRO A 640 21.72 8.35 -2.95
CA PRO A 640 22.35 8.64 -1.66
C PRO A 640 21.57 8.09 -0.46
N ALA A 641 22.25 7.68 0.62
CA ALA A 641 21.60 7.03 1.77
C ALA A 641 20.50 7.88 2.44
N ARG A 642 20.58 9.22 2.32
CA ARG A 642 19.55 10.17 2.77
C ARG A 642 18.25 10.17 1.94
N THR A 643 18.26 9.54 0.76
CA THR A 643 17.10 9.50 -0.15
C THR A 643 16.17 8.36 0.26
N VAL A 644 15.34 8.64 1.27
CA VAL A 644 14.33 7.70 1.78
C VAL A 644 13.04 7.85 0.97
N THR A 645 12.56 6.76 0.37
CA THR A 645 11.29 6.73 -0.36
C THR A 645 10.17 6.08 0.46
N VAL A 646 8.93 6.53 0.30
CA VAL A 646 7.70 5.82 0.69
C VAL A 646 7.09 5.25 -0.60
N GLY A 647 6.76 3.96 -0.61
CA GLY A 647 6.30 3.29 -1.83
C GLY A 647 7.32 3.33 -2.98
N ALA A 648 6.84 3.11 -4.20
CA ALA A 648 7.68 3.07 -5.39
C ALA A 648 7.94 4.48 -5.97
N PRO A 649 9.21 4.89 -6.15
CA PRO A 649 9.54 6.10 -6.90
C PRO A 649 9.28 5.90 -8.40
N ALA A 650 9.28 6.99 -9.15
CA ALA A 650 9.11 6.99 -10.59
C ALA A 650 10.29 7.60 -11.33
N LEU A 651 10.47 7.15 -12.58
CA LEU A 651 11.45 7.69 -13.50
C LEU A 651 10.78 8.76 -14.37
N LEU A 652 11.48 9.88 -14.56
CA LEU A 652 11.15 10.92 -15.51
C LEU A 652 12.30 11.00 -16.54
N ALA A 653 11.98 10.61 -17.78
CA ALA A 653 12.88 10.65 -18.92
C ALA A 653 12.26 11.54 -20.02
N PRO A 654 12.46 12.87 -19.98
CA PRO A 654 11.98 13.75 -21.03
C PRO A 654 12.82 13.53 -22.31
N HIS A 655 12.21 13.67 -23.49
CA HIS A 655 12.91 13.51 -24.75
C HIS A 655 14.11 14.46 -24.86
N GLY A 656 15.31 13.91 -25.03
CA GLY A 656 16.57 14.67 -25.11
C GLY A 656 17.06 15.31 -23.81
N GLY A 657 16.38 15.08 -22.67
CA GLY A 657 16.77 15.64 -21.37
C GLY A 657 17.30 14.61 -20.38
N PRO A 658 17.96 15.04 -19.30
CA PRO A 658 18.55 14.15 -18.31
C PRO A 658 17.49 13.38 -17.52
N VAL A 659 17.79 12.11 -17.25
CA VAL A 659 16.97 11.25 -16.38
C VAL A 659 16.88 11.85 -14.97
N SER A 660 15.66 11.92 -14.45
CA SER A 660 15.39 12.28 -13.05
C SER A 660 14.55 11.19 -12.40
N VAL A 661 14.86 10.83 -11.16
CA VAL A 661 14.01 9.99 -10.30
C VAL A 661 13.26 10.91 -9.36
N VAL A 662 11.96 10.69 -9.22
CA VAL A 662 11.09 11.42 -8.28
C VAL A 662 10.42 10.42 -7.36
N GLY A 663 10.48 10.65 -6.05
CA GLY A 663 9.83 9.81 -5.04
C GLY A 663 9.28 10.64 -3.90
N MET A 664 8.56 9.99 -2.99
CA MET A 664 7.95 10.60 -1.80
C MET A 664 8.85 10.39 -0.58
N SER A 665 9.22 11.43 0.15
CA SER A 665 9.92 11.29 1.44
C SER A 665 8.93 11.01 2.58
N PRO A 666 9.40 10.49 3.73
CA PRO A 666 8.54 10.16 4.87
C PRO A 666 7.85 11.37 5.52
N ASP A 667 8.20 12.61 5.15
CA ASP A 667 7.50 13.85 5.56
C ASP A 667 6.34 14.22 4.63
N ALA A 668 6.01 13.35 3.67
CA ALA A 668 5.00 13.53 2.63
C ALA A 668 5.28 14.70 1.65
N THR A 669 6.57 14.97 1.38
CA THR A 669 7.00 15.85 0.29
C THR A 669 7.71 15.06 -0.82
N PRO A 670 7.68 15.52 -2.09
CA PRO A 670 8.44 14.88 -3.16
C PRO A 670 9.91 15.33 -3.15
N TRP A 671 10.81 14.39 -3.43
CA TRP A 671 12.23 14.65 -3.67
C TRP A 671 12.60 14.34 -5.12
N VAL A 672 13.69 14.94 -5.62
CA VAL A 672 14.30 14.63 -6.91
C VAL A 672 15.72 14.13 -6.71
N TRP A 673 16.09 13.05 -7.40
CA TRP A 673 17.47 12.61 -7.55
C TRP A 673 17.78 12.47 -9.04
N ARG A 674 18.89 13.07 -9.49
CA ARG A 674 19.39 12.91 -10.85
C ARG A 674 20.58 11.95 -10.81
N PRO A 675 20.44 10.69 -11.25
CA PRO A 675 21.57 9.77 -11.33
C PRO A 675 22.62 10.36 -12.29
N GLN A 676 23.82 10.58 -11.76
CA GLN A 676 25.01 10.83 -12.57
C GLN A 676 25.78 9.52 -12.65
N THR A 677 26.08 9.06 -13.85
CA THR A 677 27.22 8.17 -14.07
C THR A 677 28.43 9.09 -14.18
N THR A 678 29.25 9.16 -13.14
CA THR A 678 30.56 9.81 -13.27
C THR A 678 31.32 9.13 -14.42
N PRO A 679 31.89 9.89 -15.36
CA PRO A 679 33.00 9.36 -16.15
C PRO A 679 34.05 8.86 -15.15
N ARG A 680 34.59 7.64 -15.36
CA ARG A 680 35.83 7.29 -14.67
C ARG A 680 36.91 8.23 -15.20
N ALA A 681 37.52 8.98 -14.29
CA ALA A 681 38.73 9.76 -14.56
C ALA A 681 39.92 8.84 -14.83
#